data_AF-A0A354GW17-F1
#
_entry.id   AF-A0A354GW17-F1
#
_cell.length_a   1.000
_cell.length_b   1.000
_cell.length_c   1.000
_cell.angle_alpha   90.00
_cell.angle_beta   90.00
_cell.angle_gamma   90.00
#
_symmetry.space_group_name_H-M   'P 1'
#
loop_
_entity.id
_entity.type
_entity.pdbx_description
1 polymer ?
#
loop_
_entity_poly.entity_id
_entity_poly.type
_entity_poly.pdbx_seq_one_letter_code
_entity_poly.pdbx_strand_id
1 'polypeptide(L)'
;MFQQRFQWVLRAFCAACALILSLGRSSGNDLPADGAGLASQAQAILHKHCFDCHGKNPKKLRGDLNLFDRTHLDDAERKIVVAKAPDKSELISRVGSDDDSLRMPPDPRPRLSDAERKTLHDWVAAGAVAWPVAAPAVAAEPAAPVENLAASVKELLRGNCFDCHGGSRTNAGVKILDRELLVNKKKLVPGKPDESMLFQLVTATDDSVMPPAGRPRLKPDAAELIRRWIAGGAPAFPADVAAAGEPNKDPAFKNFAGVDYVLKKILENVRTLSAEDRRFVRYFSINHILTTGATAAELDLQRDALAKAINHLSWQNHVVRLKAIDPPANTVYALDLRHVGWQLQPFQQWKGGKGVSRADVNIFDLALLEYPYSVAYADSDTFDHLTEEFLYPAGQVRPIPYVRADWFVSTVTLPPLYEDFLQLPFQLSELEDLLGVAAQDDVNDHVAIRAGMAVSGVSRNNRVVQRHPEKYGAFWQSFDFKTSKGRENMFKDPIDLHPTGGEVVFNLPNGLQGYYVTNARGDRLEAAPTEIVTDKFAEDKTVRNGLSCMRCHDVGTKTYADTMRPALLQLPGTPGFDKRLALALYPEQAKQDDLLKEDGDRFLAAMQQALGKPQGQEPLIPVTKRFLDDPIPLAGASGELGLNDPSGLASVFKMPQFSSLGLMPLSAKGVVRRDAWEDYYDQIVRALGLGVPIVPIDGVLRGDYPASAPPFEVVLKTNKKNNSFEPGDDLVVSVVNHSTKPIYIELVGVSSKGRMVILTAPGAVVAAGQEYRYPPEGSPAIKIKPGLGREQITLLAGEETFPAGRLLRGKGLTDRVVHPFYELGKQNGRYVVTKDPARLVKKTIAIETR
;
A
#
# COMPACT_ATOMS: atom_id res chain seq x y z
N MET A 1 17.56 64.63 53.27
CA MET A 1 18.07 65.33 52.07
C MET A 1 18.77 64.31 51.20
N PHE A 2 18.39 63.99 49.97
CA PHE A 2 17.25 64.30 49.10
C PHE A 2 17.38 63.18 48.03
N GLN A 3 16.53 62.14 48.01
CA GLN A 3 15.41 61.96 47.07
C GLN A 3 15.74 62.37 45.63
N GLN A 4 15.59 61.54 44.58
CA GLN A 4 14.38 60.80 44.24
C GLN A 4 14.59 59.87 43.01
N ARG A 5 13.75 58.82 42.92
CA ARG A 5 13.27 58.06 41.71
C ARG A 5 14.03 56.81 41.24
N PHE A 6 13.44 55.64 41.55
CA PHE A 6 13.45 54.46 40.68
C PHE A 6 12.15 53.66 40.89
N GLN A 7 11.54 53.22 39.79
CA GLN A 7 10.31 52.40 39.63
C GLN A 7 10.56 51.58 38.34
N TRP A 8 10.27 50.28 38.17
CA TRP A 8 9.81 49.17 39.01
C TRP A 8 10.22 47.89 38.24
N VAL A 9 10.97 46.98 38.87
CA VAL A 9 11.13 45.56 38.49
C VAL A 9 11.17 44.75 39.80
N LEU A 10 10.38 43.67 39.85
CA LEU A 10 10.35 42.52 40.77
C LEU A 10 10.80 42.68 42.26
N ARG A 11 9.89 42.33 43.18
CA ARG A 11 10.11 41.87 44.57
C ARG A 11 9.01 40.85 44.90
N ALA A 12 9.15 39.85 45.78
CA ALA A 12 10.27 39.19 46.47
C ALA A 12 9.69 37.96 47.22
N PHE A 13 10.59 37.07 47.65
CA PHE A 13 10.38 35.75 48.27
C PHE A 13 10.13 35.77 49.81
N CYS A 14 9.42 34.74 50.29
CA CYS A 14 9.46 34.01 51.59
C CYS A 14 9.37 34.67 52.99
N ALA A 15 8.47 34.08 53.81
CA ALA A 15 8.68 33.77 55.24
C ALA A 15 7.95 32.46 55.61
N ALA A 16 8.55 31.66 56.51
CA ALA A 16 8.08 30.36 56.99
C ALA A 16 7.69 30.41 58.48
N CYS A 17 6.68 29.63 58.90
CA CYS A 17 6.69 28.73 60.09
C CYS A 17 5.29 28.22 60.52
N ALA A 18 5.26 26.92 60.83
CA ALA A 18 4.50 26.19 61.87
C ALA A 18 2.98 25.88 61.72
N LEU A 19 2.74 24.64 61.28
CA LEU A 19 1.90 23.57 61.89
C LEU A 19 1.04 23.91 63.11
N ILE A 20 -0.25 23.49 63.09
CA ILE A 20 -0.90 22.56 64.05
C ILE A 20 -2.26 22.10 63.44
N LEU A 21 -2.42 20.76 63.34
CA LEU A 21 -3.61 19.87 63.46
C LEU A 21 -5.03 20.52 63.33
N SER A 22 -6.08 19.95 62.73
CA SER A 22 -6.42 18.59 62.26
C SER A 22 -7.91 18.61 61.82
N LEU A 23 -8.34 17.58 61.07
CA LEU A 23 -9.73 17.09 60.89
C LEU A 23 -10.68 17.84 59.91
N GLY A 24 -11.10 17.13 58.87
CA GLY A 24 -12.28 17.49 58.05
C GLY A 24 -12.38 16.75 56.71
N ARG A 25 -12.98 15.56 56.73
CA ARG A 25 -13.37 14.70 55.57
C ARG A 25 -14.43 15.35 54.66
N SER A 26 -14.43 14.88 53.39
CA SER A 26 -15.55 14.70 52.41
C SER A 26 -16.48 15.90 52.15
N SER A 27 -17.07 16.18 51.00
CA SER A 27 -17.62 15.43 49.85
C SER A 27 -18.11 16.56 48.91
N GLY A 28 -17.98 16.47 47.59
CA GLY A 28 -18.99 15.82 46.75
C GLY A 28 -19.08 16.60 45.44
N ASN A 29 -19.01 15.89 44.32
CA ASN A 29 -19.38 16.35 43.00
C ASN A 29 -20.90 16.45 42.94
N ASP A 30 -21.46 17.64 42.72
CA ASP A 30 -22.85 17.81 42.30
C ASP A 30 -22.89 18.66 41.02
N LEU A 31 -22.97 17.99 39.88
CA LEU A 31 -23.53 18.56 38.65
C LEU A 31 -24.99 18.06 38.54
N PRO A 32 -25.96 18.87 38.09
CA PRO A 32 -27.36 18.46 38.01
C PRO A 32 -27.53 17.32 37.02
N ALA A 33 -28.27 16.27 37.41
CA ALA A 33 -28.60 15.14 36.56
C ALA A 33 -29.58 15.57 35.45
N ASP A 34 -29.06 15.85 34.26
CA ASP A 34 -29.89 15.80 33.07
C ASP A 34 -30.27 14.34 32.76
N GLY A 35 -31.49 14.12 32.25
CA GLY A 35 -31.99 12.77 32.00
C GLY A 35 -31.14 11.96 31.01
N ALA A 36 -30.34 12.64 30.17
CA ALA A 36 -29.43 12.03 29.20
C ALA A 36 -28.16 11.45 29.85
N GLY A 37 -27.60 12.10 30.88
CA GLY A 37 -26.50 11.57 31.67
C GLY A 37 -26.88 10.30 32.43
N LEU A 38 -28.07 10.28 33.05
CA LEU A 38 -28.60 9.10 33.73
C LEU A 38 -28.88 7.94 32.74
N ALA A 39 -29.41 8.24 31.56
CA ALA A 39 -29.63 7.23 30.52
C ALA A 39 -28.31 6.61 30.03
N SER A 40 -27.25 7.40 29.85
CA SER A 40 -25.93 6.88 29.46
C SER A 40 -25.35 5.93 30.52
N GLN A 41 -25.45 6.31 31.79
CA GLN A 41 -24.95 5.51 32.91
C GLN A 41 -25.75 4.21 33.09
N ALA A 42 -27.08 4.28 33.00
CA ALA A 42 -27.95 3.11 33.04
C ALA A 42 -27.69 2.15 31.86
N GLN A 43 -27.49 2.66 30.65
CA GLN A 43 -27.12 1.85 29.48
C GLN A 43 -25.80 1.11 29.71
N ALA A 44 -24.78 1.79 30.25
CA ALA A 44 -23.48 1.17 30.54
C ALA A 44 -23.60 0.04 31.57
N ILE A 45 -24.42 0.22 32.61
CA ILE A 45 -24.69 -0.80 33.64
C ILE A 45 -25.39 -2.03 33.02
N LEU A 46 -26.44 -1.81 32.23
CA LEU A 46 -27.14 -2.90 31.55
C LEU A 46 -26.21 -3.61 30.55
N HIS A 47 -25.33 -2.87 29.87
CA HIS A 47 -24.40 -3.46 28.90
C HIS A 47 -23.36 -4.35 29.59
N LYS A 48 -22.85 -3.90 30.74
CA LYS A 48 -21.90 -4.63 31.55
C LYS A 48 -22.47 -5.91 32.16
N HIS A 49 -23.71 -5.86 32.66
CA HIS A 49 -24.26 -6.96 33.49
C HIS A 49 -25.30 -7.82 32.77
N CYS A 50 -25.97 -7.31 31.74
CA CYS A 50 -27.17 -7.94 31.15
C CYS A 50 -27.05 -8.26 29.65
N PHE A 51 -26.13 -7.62 28.91
CA PHE A 51 -26.05 -7.71 27.44
C PHE A 51 -25.90 -9.12 26.89
N ASP A 52 -25.07 -9.97 27.50
CA ASP A 52 -24.81 -11.32 26.97
C ASP A 52 -26.07 -12.18 26.83
N CYS A 53 -27.06 -11.99 27.71
CA CYS A 53 -28.29 -12.78 27.73
C CYS A 53 -29.50 -12.01 27.19
N HIS A 54 -29.50 -10.68 27.33
CA HIS A 54 -30.63 -9.80 27.00
C HIS A 54 -30.28 -8.74 25.95
N GLY A 55 -29.32 -9.00 25.05
CA GLY A 55 -28.99 -8.04 23.97
C GLY A 55 -28.01 -8.52 22.89
N LYS A 56 -27.07 -9.43 23.19
CA LYS A 56 -25.95 -9.81 22.31
C LYS A 56 -26.34 -10.57 21.04
N ASN A 57 -27.39 -11.40 21.11
CA ASN A 57 -27.86 -12.18 19.96
C ASN A 57 -29.40 -12.19 19.93
N PRO A 58 -30.04 -11.52 18.96
CA PRO A 58 -31.50 -11.46 18.84
C PRO A 58 -32.18 -12.84 18.69
N LYS A 59 -31.43 -13.87 18.26
CA LYS A 59 -31.95 -15.24 18.09
C LYS A 59 -31.80 -16.13 19.33
N LYS A 60 -31.18 -15.63 20.41
CA LYS A 60 -30.89 -16.39 21.65
C LYS A 60 -31.06 -15.54 22.91
N LEU A 61 -32.19 -14.84 23.03
CA LEU A 61 -32.50 -14.00 24.20
C LEU A 61 -33.08 -14.83 25.34
N ARG A 62 -32.61 -14.61 26.58
CA ARG A 62 -33.24 -15.25 27.75
C ARG A 62 -34.54 -14.54 28.09
N GLY A 63 -35.61 -15.32 28.29
CA GLY A 63 -36.94 -14.79 28.57
C GLY A 63 -37.50 -13.90 27.46
N ASP A 64 -37.05 -14.11 26.21
CA ASP A 64 -37.44 -13.32 25.03
C ASP A 64 -37.43 -11.80 25.28
N LEU A 65 -36.39 -11.34 25.99
CA LEU A 65 -36.26 -9.95 26.43
C LEU A 65 -34.95 -9.36 25.91
N ASN A 66 -35.04 -8.32 25.09
CA ASN A 66 -33.90 -7.48 24.73
C ASN A 66 -33.98 -6.14 25.49
N LEU A 67 -33.08 -5.94 26.47
CA LEU A 67 -33.03 -4.70 27.27
C LEU A 67 -32.47 -3.50 26.51
N PHE A 68 -32.03 -3.68 25.26
CA PHE A 68 -31.53 -2.62 24.38
C PHE A 68 -32.48 -2.34 23.22
N ASP A 69 -33.59 -3.08 23.13
CA ASP A 69 -34.71 -2.75 22.26
C ASP A 69 -35.74 -1.94 23.05
N ARG A 70 -36.03 -0.72 22.59
CA ARG A 70 -36.95 0.16 23.29
C ARG A 70 -38.37 -0.40 23.30
N THR A 71 -38.77 -1.16 22.28
CA THR A 71 -40.09 -1.77 22.20
C THR A 71 -40.30 -2.83 23.28
N HIS A 72 -39.21 -3.51 23.71
CA HIS A 72 -39.24 -4.48 24.81
C HIS A 72 -39.18 -3.82 26.19
N LEU A 73 -38.47 -2.68 26.33
CA LEU A 73 -38.38 -1.94 27.59
C LEU A 73 -39.71 -1.25 27.95
N ASP A 74 -40.40 -0.69 26.95
CA ASP A 74 -41.66 0.04 27.09
C ASP A 74 -42.90 -0.88 26.97
N ASP A 75 -42.72 -2.20 26.96
CA ASP A 75 -43.82 -3.18 26.91
C ASP A 75 -44.74 -3.00 28.12
N ALA A 76 -45.96 -2.52 27.86
CA ALA A 76 -46.95 -2.18 28.87
C ALA A 76 -47.52 -3.40 29.62
N GLU A 77 -47.47 -4.60 29.01
CA GLU A 77 -47.93 -5.84 29.63
C GLU A 77 -46.87 -6.41 30.56
N ARG A 78 -45.61 -6.46 30.09
CA ARG A 78 -44.48 -7.03 30.84
C ARG A 78 -43.92 -6.06 31.89
N LYS A 79 -44.21 -4.76 31.78
CA LYS A 79 -43.81 -3.69 32.71
C LYS A 79 -42.32 -3.74 33.07
N ILE A 80 -41.48 -4.00 32.06
CA ILE A 80 -40.03 -4.12 32.22
C ILE A 80 -39.46 -2.82 32.81
N VAL A 81 -39.85 -1.69 32.21
CA VAL A 81 -39.62 -0.35 32.76
C VAL A 81 -40.91 0.47 32.70
N VAL A 82 -41.34 0.99 33.84
CA VAL A 82 -42.47 1.91 33.96
C VAL A 82 -41.93 3.31 34.26
N ALA A 83 -41.90 4.16 33.23
CA ALA A 83 -41.35 5.51 33.33
C ALA A 83 -41.95 6.30 34.51
N LYS A 84 -41.08 6.96 35.29
CA LYS A 84 -41.41 7.73 36.50
C LYS A 84 -41.95 6.90 37.68
N ALA A 85 -41.98 5.57 37.58
CA ALA A 85 -42.46 4.68 38.65
C ALA A 85 -41.51 3.47 38.83
N PRO A 86 -40.31 3.67 39.41
CA PRO A 86 -39.31 2.60 39.59
C PRO A 86 -39.84 1.41 40.40
N ASP A 87 -40.65 1.65 41.43
CA ASP A 87 -41.24 0.59 42.26
C ASP A 87 -42.23 -0.32 41.50
N LYS A 88 -42.68 0.11 40.32
CA LYS A 88 -43.57 -0.66 39.43
C LYS A 88 -42.83 -1.33 38.28
N SER A 89 -41.50 -1.18 38.21
CA SER A 89 -40.67 -1.69 37.11
C SER A 89 -40.05 -3.03 37.45
N GLU A 90 -40.29 -4.03 36.62
CA GLU A 90 -39.74 -5.38 36.81
C GLU A 90 -38.21 -5.37 36.83
N LEU A 91 -37.57 -4.52 36.02
CA LEU A 91 -36.11 -4.35 36.02
C LEU A 91 -35.56 -4.01 37.42
N ILE A 92 -36.18 -3.07 38.13
CA ILE A 92 -35.73 -2.61 39.45
C ILE A 92 -35.98 -3.68 40.51
N SER A 93 -37.12 -4.39 40.44
CA SER A 93 -37.41 -5.52 41.32
C SER A 93 -36.38 -6.65 41.16
N ARG A 94 -36.07 -7.03 39.91
CA ARG A 94 -35.16 -8.14 39.60
C ARG A 94 -33.71 -7.87 40.00
N VAL A 95 -33.21 -6.64 39.78
CA VAL A 95 -31.83 -6.29 40.17
C VAL A 95 -31.65 -6.12 41.68
N GLY A 96 -32.75 -5.89 42.42
CA GLY A 96 -32.77 -5.77 43.88
C GLY A 96 -33.19 -7.02 44.63
N SER A 97 -33.58 -8.09 43.94
CA SER A 97 -34.11 -9.30 44.59
C SER A 97 -33.01 -10.14 45.25
N ASP A 98 -33.30 -10.65 46.45
CA ASP A 98 -32.45 -11.59 47.17
C ASP A 98 -32.76 -13.06 46.83
N ASP A 99 -33.88 -13.33 46.14
CA ASP A 99 -34.27 -14.67 45.70
C ASP A 99 -33.46 -15.08 44.45
N ASP A 100 -32.63 -16.11 44.57
CA ASP A 100 -31.74 -16.57 43.49
C ASP A 100 -32.48 -17.00 42.21
N SER A 101 -33.76 -17.39 42.30
CA SER A 101 -34.59 -17.73 41.14
C SER A 101 -35.12 -16.50 40.39
N LEU A 102 -35.19 -15.36 41.07
CA LEU A 102 -35.72 -14.12 40.54
C LEU A 102 -34.64 -13.07 40.28
N ARG A 103 -33.50 -13.13 40.98
CA ARG A 103 -32.46 -12.12 40.91
C ARG A 103 -31.79 -12.06 39.54
N MET A 104 -31.49 -10.83 39.11
CA MET A 104 -30.71 -10.57 37.91
C MET A 104 -29.50 -9.68 38.24
N PRO A 105 -28.29 -9.99 37.76
CA PRO A 105 -27.91 -11.19 37.00
C PRO A 105 -27.99 -12.49 37.83
N PRO A 106 -28.29 -13.65 37.21
CA PRO A 106 -28.40 -14.92 37.92
C PRO A 106 -27.03 -15.45 38.35
N ASP A 107 -26.99 -16.24 39.41
CA ASP A 107 -25.77 -16.91 39.87
C ASP A 107 -25.16 -17.82 38.77
N PRO A 108 -23.82 -17.91 38.59
CA PRO A 108 -22.73 -17.35 39.40
C PRO A 108 -22.35 -15.89 39.09
N ARG A 109 -23.17 -15.11 38.37
CA ARG A 109 -22.79 -13.74 37.99
C ARG A 109 -22.86 -12.77 39.20
N PRO A 110 -21.91 -11.82 39.32
CA PRO A 110 -21.90 -10.83 40.39
C PRO A 110 -23.18 -9.98 40.42
N ARG A 111 -23.62 -9.61 41.63
CA ARG A 111 -24.70 -8.64 41.84
C ARG A 111 -24.25 -7.23 41.44
N LEU A 112 -25.21 -6.40 41.05
CA LEU A 112 -24.96 -4.96 40.90
C LEU A 112 -24.62 -4.35 42.25
N SER A 113 -23.69 -3.41 42.28
CA SER A 113 -23.41 -2.60 43.47
C SER A 113 -24.58 -1.70 43.82
N ASP A 114 -24.64 -1.23 45.07
CA ASP A 114 -25.70 -0.33 45.55
C ASP A 114 -25.77 0.96 44.73
N ALA A 115 -24.61 1.46 44.30
CA ALA A 115 -24.52 2.62 43.41
C ALA A 115 -25.11 2.33 42.02
N GLU A 116 -24.77 1.19 41.42
CA GLU A 116 -25.33 0.80 40.10
C GLU A 116 -26.85 0.57 40.17
N ARG A 117 -27.36 -0.03 41.26
CA ARG A 117 -28.82 -0.19 41.47
C ARG A 117 -29.50 1.18 41.63
N LYS A 118 -28.88 2.09 42.38
CA LYS A 118 -29.38 3.46 42.55
C LYS A 118 -29.43 4.21 41.21
N THR A 119 -28.41 4.08 40.37
CA THR A 119 -28.39 4.70 39.03
C THR A 119 -29.51 4.17 38.13
N LEU A 120 -29.80 2.86 38.13
CA LEU A 120 -30.93 2.31 37.38
C LEU A 120 -32.27 2.83 37.92
N HIS A 121 -32.42 2.88 39.24
CA HIS A 121 -33.61 3.42 39.90
C HIS A 121 -33.84 4.89 39.53
N ASP A 122 -32.80 5.73 39.63
CA ASP A 122 -32.87 7.16 39.35
C ASP A 122 -33.13 7.43 37.86
N TRP A 123 -32.59 6.61 36.95
CA TRP A 123 -32.90 6.69 35.52
C TRP A 123 -34.39 6.41 35.25
N VAL A 124 -34.97 5.37 35.87
CA VAL A 124 -36.40 5.08 35.72
C VAL A 124 -37.26 6.19 36.33
N ALA A 125 -36.89 6.69 37.52
CA ALA A 125 -37.55 7.80 38.19
C ALA A 125 -37.53 9.09 37.34
N ALA A 126 -36.42 9.35 36.63
CA ALA A 126 -36.27 10.47 35.70
C ALA A 126 -37.06 10.31 34.39
N GLY A 127 -37.89 9.26 34.28
CA GLY A 127 -38.75 9.01 33.12
C GLY A 127 -38.20 7.98 32.15
N ALA A 128 -37.19 7.20 32.56
CA ALA A 128 -36.55 6.18 31.74
C ALA A 128 -36.18 6.71 30.35
N VAL A 129 -35.58 7.91 30.32
CA VAL A 129 -35.21 8.62 29.10
C VAL A 129 -34.50 7.63 28.18
N ALA A 130 -34.98 7.55 26.92
CA ALA A 130 -34.41 6.65 25.93
C ALA A 130 -32.89 6.79 25.94
N TRP A 131 -32.18 5.68 25.75
CA TRP A 131 -30.73 5.72 25.58
C TRP A 131 -30.42 6.86 24.62
N PRO A 132 -29.52 7.79 25.00
CA PRO A 132 -29.09 8.77 24.03
C PRO A 132 -28.69 7.97 22.81
N VAL A 133 -29.26 8.31 21.65
CA VAL A 133 -28.76 7.77 20.40
C VAL A 133 -27.34 8.27 20.34
N ALA A 134 -26.44 7.46 20.88
CA ALA A 134 -25.03 7.70 20.81
C ALA A 134 -24.76 7.67 19.31
N ALA A 135 -24.56 8.87 18.74
CA ALA A 135 -23.58 9.01 17.69
C ALA A 135 -22.38 8.17 18.18
N PRO A 136 -22.01 7.10 17.47
CA PRO A 136 -21.08 6.14 18.01
C PRO A 136 -19.81 6.89 18.43
N ALA A 137 -19.53 6.90 19.72
CA ALA A 137 -18.18 7.09 20.25
C ALA A 137 -17.39 5.77 20.10
N VAL A 138 -17.48 5.21 18.90
CA VAL A 138 -16.32 4.62 18.26
C VAL A 138 -15.47 5.84 17.90
N ALA A 139 -14.16 5.80 18.14
CA ALA A 139 -13.28 6.73 17.45
C ALA A 139 -13.63 6.60 15.97
N ALA A 140 -14.38 7.59 15.45
CA ALA A 140 -14.74 7.65 14.06
C ALA A 140 -13.40 7.75 13.33
N GLU A 141 -12.95 6.62 12.81
CA GLU A 141 -12.34 6.61 11.50
C GLU A 141 -13.20 7.55 10.65
N PRO A 142 -12.62 8.64 10.10
CA PRO A 142 -13.40 9.71 9.53
C PRO A 142 -14.37 9.09 8.53
N ALA A 143 -15.66 9.40 8.70
CA ALA A 143 -16.66 9.04 7.72
C ALA A 143 -16.12 9.51 6.37
N ALA A 144 -15.74 8.55 5.54
CA ALA A 144 -15.38 8.79 4.17
C ALA A 144 -16.49 9.70 3.60
N PRO A 145 -16.16 10.87 3.01
CA PRO A 145 -17.15 11.83 2.54
C PRO A 145 -18.26 11.12 1.75
N VAL A 146 -19.48 11.66 1.72
CA VAL A 146 -20.62 11.06 1.00
C VAL A 146 -20.28 10.71 -0.47
N GLU A 147 -19.28 11.39 -1.05
CA GLU A 147 -18.65 11.12 -2.34
C GLU A 147 -17.88 9.76 -2.41
N ASN A 148 -17.24 9.32 -1.33
CA ASN A 148 -16.60 8.00 -1.22
C ASN A 148 -17.59 6.84 -1.17
N LEU A 149 -18.81 7.05 -0.65
CA LEU A 149 -19.85 6.02 -0.63
C LEU A 149 -20.42 5.75 -2.03
N ALA A 150 -20.70 6.82 -2.80
CA ALA A 150 -21.11 6.68 -4.20
C ALA A 150 -20.02 6.02 -5.06
N ALA A 151 -18.75 6.37 -4.86
CA ALA A 151 -17.61 5.74 -5.51
C ALA A 151 -17.54 4.23 -5.18
N SER A 152 -17.68 3.86 -3.91
CA SER A 152 -17.64 2.47 -3.46
C SER A 152 -18.76 1.62 -4.07
N VAL A 153 -19.99 2.16 -4.12
CA VAL A 153 -21.11 1.48 -4.78
C VAL A 153 -20.92 1.42 -6.30
N LYS A 154 -20.34 2.45 -6.92
CA LYS A 154 -20.00 2.44 -8.34
C LYS A 154 -19.05 1.28 -8.69
N GLU A 155 -17.96 1.11 -7.93
CA GLU A 155 -17.01 0.01 -8.16
C GLU A 155 -17.63 -1.37 -7.88
N LEU A 156 -18.46 -1.47 -6.85
CA LEU A 156 -19.21 -2.68 -6.54
C LEU A 156 -20.13 -3.07 -7.70
N LEU A 157 -20.90 -2.12 -8.25
CA LEU A 157 -21.77 -2.35 -9.40
C LEU A 157 -20.96 -2.62 -10.67
N ARG A 158 -19.80 -1.96 -10.83
CA ARG A 158 -18.88 -2.24 -11.94
C ARG A 158 -18.39 -3.68 -11.91
N GLY A 159 -17.86 -4.12 -10.78
CA GLY A 159 -17.27 -5.45 -10.65
C GLY A 159 -18.26 -6.61 -10.66
N ASN A 160 -19.53 -6.39 -10.33
CA ASN A 160 -20.52 -7.46 -10.17
C ASN A 160 -21.69 -7.43 -11.17
N CYS A 161 -21.94 -6.28 -11.81
CA CYS A 161 -23.15 -6.07 -12.62
C CYS A 161 -22.87 -5.56 -14.04
N PHE A 162 -21.74 -4.89 -14.27
CA PHE A 162 -21.46 -4.18 -15.53
C PHE A 162 -21.27 -5.10 -16.74
N ASP A 163 -20.78 -6.32 -16.55
CA ASP A 163 -20.62 -7.30 -17.63
C ASP A 163 -21.90 -7.51 -18.46
N CYS A 164 -23.07 -7.47 -17.80
CA CYS A 164 -24.38 -7.71 -18.42
C CYS A 164 -25.27 -6.45 -18.49
N HIS A 165 -25.06 -5.50 -17.57
CA HIS A 165 -25.83 -4.27 -17.46
C HIS A 165 -25.00 -3.01 -17.79
N GLY A 166 -23.92 -3.16 -18.56
CA GLY A 166 -23.05 -2.10 -19.05
C GLY A 166 -22.92 -2.11 -20.59
N GLY A 167 -22.19 -1.13 -21.13
CA GLY A 167 -21.89 -1.05 -22.57
C GLY A 167 -23.08 -0.76 -23.50
N SER A 168 -22.95 -1.15 -24.77
CA SER A 168 -23.92 -0.90 -25.85
C SER A 168 -25.00 -1.97 -26.01
N ARG A 169 -24.89 -3.10 -25.28
CA ARG A 169 -25.90 -4.17 -25.22
C ARG A 169 -26.20 -4.48 -23.76
N THR A 170 -27.31 -3.95 -23.25
CA THR A 170 -27.73 -4.17 -21.86
C THR A 170 -28.86 -5.18 -21.77
N ASN A 171 -28.70 -6.19 -20.92
CA ASN A 171 -29.80 -7.09 -20.58
C ASN A 171 -30.92 -6.28 -19.89
N ALA A 172 -32.16 -6.50 -20.33
CA ALA A 172 -33.35 -5.79 -19.86
C ALA A 172 -33.30 -4.24 -19.97
N GLY A 173 -32.43 -3.69 -20.82
CA GLY A 173 -32.37 -2.24 -21.09
C GLY A 173 -31.89 -1.39 -19.90
N VAL A 174 -31.14 -1.98 -18.96
CA VAL A 174 -30.63 -1.31 -17.75
C VAL A 174 -29.14 -0.99 -17.93
N LYS A 175 -28.77 0.28 -17.75
CA LYS A 175 -27.35 0.69 -17.60
C LYS A 175 -27.08 0.91 -16.11
N ILE A 176 -26.35 -0.02 -15.48
CA ILE A 176 -26.24 -0.08 -14.01
C ILE A 176 -25.45 1.08 -13.39
N LEU A 177 -24.57 1.72 -14.17
CA LEU A 177 -23.81 2.91 -13.75
C LEU A 177 -24.46 4.23 -14.20
N ASP A 178 -25.67 4.18 -14.77
CA ASP A 178 -26.44 5.36 -15.16
C ASP A 178 -27.54 5.60 -14.11
N ARG A 179 -27.19 6.35 -13.06
CA ARG A 179 -28.09 6.61 -11.94
C ARG A 179 -29.39 7.28 -12.40
N GLU A 180 -29.30 8.26 -13.29
CA GLU A 180 -30.48 8.99 -13.78
C GLU A 180 -31.42 8.05 -14.52
N LEU A 181 -30.90 7.16 -15.36
CA LEU A 181 -31.69 6.13 -16.03
C LEU A 181 -32.34 5.18 -15.02
N LEU A 182 -31.63 4.74 -13.98
CA LEU A 182 -32.18 3.87 -12.94
C LEU A 182 -33.32 4.54 -12.17
N VAL A 183 -33.19 5.82 -11.85
CA VAL A 183 -34.25 6.61 -11.19
C VAL A 183 -35.45 6.77 -12.13
N ASN A 184 -35.22 7.18 -13.38
CA ASN A 184 -36.27 7.40 -14.38
C ASN A 184 -37.05 6.11 -14.70
N LYS A 185 -36.38 4.96 -14.69
CA LYS A 185 -37.01 3.64 -14.89
C LYS A 185 -37.58 3.03 -13.60
N LYS A 186 -37.60 3.77 -12.49
CA LYS A 186 -38.07 3.33 -11.16
C LYS A 186 -37.37 2.04 -10.67
N LYS A 187 -36.12 1.83 -11.08
CA LYS A 187 -35.26 0.74 -10.61
C LYS A 187 -34.49 1.13 -9.36
N LEU A 188 -34.40 2.43 -9.10
CA LEU A 188 -33.76 3.04 -7.95
C LEU A 188 -34.67 4.15 -7.41
N VAL A 189 -34.99 4.12 -6.12
CA VAL A 189 -35.77 5.15 -5.42
C VAL A 189 -34.87 5.79 -4.36
N PRO A 190 -34.31 6.99 -4.63
CA PRO A 190 -33.46 7.72 -3.69
C PRO A 190 -34.10 7.85 -2.30
N GLY A 191 -33.34 7.54 -1.25
CA GLY A 191 -33.78 7.58 0.15
C GLY A 191 -34.55 6.35 0.60
N LYS A 192 -34.95 5.45 -0.31
CA LYS A 192 -35.85 4.33 0.00
C LYS A 192 -35.30 2.99 -0.51
N PRO A 193 -34.43 2.33 0.27
CA PRO A 193 -33.85 1.04 -0.11
C PRO A 193 -34.91 -0.04 -0.38
N ASP A 194 -35.91 -0.15 0.48
CA ASP A 194 -36.92 -1.22 0.39
C ASP A 194 -37.89 -1.03 -0.79
N GLU A 195 -38.01 0.20 -1.32
CA GLU A 195 -38.78 0.51 -2.54
C GLU A 195 -37.91 0.46 -3.82
N SER A 196 -36.60 0.26 -3.68
CA SER A 196 -35.67 0.23 -4.81
C SER A 196 -35.52 -1.18 -5.37
N MET A 197 -36.00 -1.41 -6.59
CA MET A 197 -35.87 -2.71 -7.27
C MET A 197 -34.42 -3.21 -7.33
N LEU A 198 -33.45 -2.30 -7.49
CA LEU A 198 -32.02 -2.62 -7.41
C LEU A 198 -31.67 -3.36 -6.12
N PHE A 199 -32.13 -2.88 -4.97
CA PHE A 199 -31.84 -3.47 -3.66
C PHE A 199 -32.61 -4.78 -3.44
N GLN A 200 -33.88 -4.82 -3.86
CA GLN A 200 -34.71 -6.02 -3.81
C GLN A 200 -34.08 -7.17 -4.61
N LEU A 201 -33.60 -6.91 -5.83
CA LEU A 201 -32.97 -7.95 -6.66
C LEU A 201 -31.63 -8.45 -6.11
N VAL A 202 -30.81 -7.60 -5.50
CA VAL A 202 -29.53 -8.06 -4.93
C VAL A 202 -29.69 -8.81 -3.60
N THR A 203 -30.87 -8.72 -2.96
CA THR A 203 -31.19 -9.37 -1.68
C THR A 203 -32.23 -10.48 -1.80
N ALA A 204 -32.79 -10.70 -2.98
CA ALA A 204 -33.78 -11.73 -3.23
C ALA A 204 -33.23 -13.14 -2.97
N THR A 205 -34.12 -14.05 -2.61
CA THR A 205 -33.81 -15.46 -2.29
C THR A 205 -34.44 -16.45 -3.27
N ASP A 206 -35.25 -15.97 -4.21
CA ASP A 206 -35.87 -16.74 -5.30
C ASP A 206 -35.03 -16.63 -6.59
N ASP A 207 -35.56 -17.04 -7.75
CA ASP A 207 -34.84 -17.01 -9.04
C ASP A 207 -34.68 -15.59 -9.64
N SER A 208 -35.31 -14.56 -9.07
CA SER A 208 -35.24 -13.18 -9.57
C SER A 208 -33.95 -12.44 -9.15
N VAL A 209 -33.27 -12.99 -8.15
CA VAL A 209 -32.04 -12.48 -7.57
C VAL A 209 -30.92 -12.23 -8.58
N MET A 210 -30.22 -11.13 -8.39
CA MET A 210 -29.08 -10.69 -9.20
C MET A 210 -27.79 -10.66 -8.37
N PRO A 211 -26.63 -11.11 -8.89
CA PRO A 211 -26.42 -11.73 -10.21
C PRO A 211 -27.14 -13.08 -10.38
N PRO A 212 -27.44 -13.53 -11.62
CA PRO A 212 -28.18 -14.77 -11.87
C PRO A 212 -27.40 -16.02 -11.43
N ALA A 213 -28.10 -17.16 -11.35
CA ALA A 213 -27.52 -18.45 -10.99
C ALA A 213 -26.28 -18.78 -11.85
N GLY A 214 -25.20 -19.24 -11.20
CA GLY A 214 -23.90 -19.50 -11.85
C GLY A 214 -22.89 -18.35 -11.73
N ARG A 215 -23.28 -17.17 -11.23
CA ARG A 215 -22.36 -16.08 -10.84
C ARG A 215 -22.29 -15.95 -9.30
N PRO A 216 -21.16 -15.45 -8.74
CA PRO A 216 -21.04 -15.21 -7.31
C PRO A 216 -22.13 -14.27 -6.79
N ARG A 217 -22.75 -14.63 -5.66
CA ARG A 217 -23.70 -13.77 -4.94
C ARG A 217 -22.99 -12.57 -4.34
N LEU A 218 -23.74 -11.46 -4.22
CA LEU A 218 -23.28 -10.31 -3.47
C LEU A 218 -23.19 -10.69 -1.98
N LYS A 219 -22.07 -10.33 -1.32
CA LYS A 219 -21.91 -10.54 0.12
C LYS A 219 -22.83 -9.61 0.92
N PRO A 220 -23.26 -9.97 2.15
CA PRO A 220 -24.12 -9.13 2.97
C PRO A 220 -23.61 -7.69 3.13
N ASP A 221 -22.32 -7.50 3.39
CA ASP A 221 -21.70 -6.17 3.56
C ASP A 221 -21.79 -5.32 2.28
N ALA A 222 -21.68 -5.97 1.12
CA ALA A 222 -21.80 -5.32 -0.18
C ALA A 222 -23.25 -4.92 -0.48
N ALA A 223 -24.23 -5.75 -0.10
CA ALA A 223 -25.64 -5.36 -0.15
C ALA A 223 -25.91 -4.18 0.80
N GLU A 224 -25.33 -4.19 2.00
CA GLU A 224 -25.48 -3.09 2.96
C GLU A 224 -24.86 -1.77 2.47
N LEU A 225 -23.75 -1.82 1.72
CA LEU A 225 -23.20 -0.64 1.04
C LEU A 225 -24.19 -0.03 0.04
N ILE A 226 -24.84 -0.87 -0.77
CA ILE A 226 -25.90 -0.42 -1.68
C ILE A 226 -27.07 0.17 -0.87
N ARG A 227 -27.50 -0.50 0.21
CA ARG A 227 -28.58 -0.03 1.09
C ARG A 227 -28.30 1.37 1.62
N ARG A 228 -27.11 1.57 2.19
CA ARG A 228 -26.68 2.85 2.75
C ARG A 228 -26.59 3.95 1.70
N TRP A 229 -26.06 3.64 0.51
CA TRP A 229 -26.03 4.62 -0.59
C TRP A 229 -27.43 5.03 -1.01
N ILE A 230 -28.37 4.08 -1.14
CA ILE A 230 -29.77 4.39 -1.46
C ILE A 230 -30.40 5.23 -0.36
N ALA A 231 -30.26 4.81 0.91
CA ALA A 231 -30.78 5.53 2.08
C ALA A 231 -30.22 6.96 2.16
N GLY A 232 -28.95 7.16 1.80
CA GLY A 232 -28.30 8.46 1.69
C GLY A 232 -28.72 9.32 0.49
N GLY A 233 -29.84 9.00 -0.17
CA GLY A 233 -30.35 9.75 -1.33
C GLY A 233 -29.77 9.29 -2.67
N ALA A 234 -29.05 8.17 -2.69
CA ALA A 234 -28.36 7.63 -3.86
C ALA A 234 -27.58 8.72 -4.61
N PRO A 235 -26.61 9.43 -4.00
CA PRO A 235 -25.86 10.48 -4.69
C PRO A 235 -25.28 9.99 -6.03
N ALA A 236 -25.17 10.88 -7.02
CA ALA A 236 -24.65 10.57 -8.35
C ALA A 236 -23.29 9.86 -8.26
N PHE A 237 -23.08 8.87 -9.13
CA PHE A 237 -21.77 8.26 -9.21
C PHE A 237 -20.75 9.33 -9.61
N PRO A 238 -19.58 9.39 -8.95
CA PRO A 238 -18.52 10.29 -9.38
C PRO A 238 -18.18 10.00 -10.84
N ALA A 239 -17.73 10.99 -11.61
CA ALA A 239 -17.25 10.73 -12.96
C ALA A 239 -16.10 9.71 -12.95
N ASP A 240 -15.94 8.92 -14.02
CA ASP A 240 -14.78 8.01 -14.17
C ASP A 240 -13.44 8.76 -14.14
N VAL A 241 -13.51 10.04 -14.47
CA VAL A 241 -12.41 10.98 -14.44
C VAL A 241 -12.81 12.08 -13.47
N ALA A 242 -12.09 12.21 -12.35
CA ALA A 242 -12.27 13.36 -11.47
C ALA A 242 -12.07 14.64 -12.31
N ALA A 243 -13.02 15.57 -12.24
CA ALA A 243 -12.81 16.89 -12.83
C ALA A 243 -11.52 17.46 -12.23
N ALA A 244 -10.66 18.05 -13.07
CA ALA A 244 -9.44 18.69 -12.60
C ALA A 244 -9.80 19.63 -11.44
N GLY A 245 -9.30 19.34 -10.24
CA GLY A 245 -9.49 20.23 -9.10
C GLY A 245 -9.01 21.62 -9.47
N GLU A 246 -9.67 22.66 -8.97
CA GLU A 246 -9.16 24.02 -9.16
C GLU A 246 -7.71 24.09 -8.63
N PRO A 247 -6.74 24.51 -9.45
CA PRO A 247 -5.37 24.73 -8.97
C PRO A 247 -5.40 25.72 -7.79
N ASN A 248 -4.57 25.51 -6.77
CA ASN A 248 -4.47 26.43 -5.63
C ASN A 248 -5.77 26.61 -4.81
N LYS A 249 -6.49 25.52 -4.48
CA LYS A 249 -7.67 25.58 -3.59
C LYS A 249 -7.40 26.23 -2.24
N ASP A 250 -6.15 26.18 -1.76
CA ASP A 250 -5.73 26.79 -0.51
C ASP A 250 -4.73 27.94 -0.76
N PRO A 251 -5.12 29.20 -0.50
CA PRO A 251 -4.23 30.36 -0.63
C PRO A 251 -2.94 30.25 0.17
N ALA A 252 -2.91 29.46 1.24
CA ALA A 252 -1.73 29.27 2.07
C ALA A 252 -0.54 28.67 1.30
N PHE A 253 -0.80 27.94 0.20
CA PHE A 253 0.25 27.25 -0.56
C PHE A 253 0.68 27.93 -1.88
N LYS A 254 0.11 29.09 -2.20
CA LYS A 254 0.30 29.78 -3.49
C LYS A 254 1.76 30.03 -3.88
N ASN A 255 2.65 30.22 -2.91
CA ASN A 255 4.07 30.55 -3.13
C ASN A 255 5.03 29.40 -2.80
N PHE A 256 4.51 28.19 -2.57
CA PHE A 256 5.32 27.04 -2.20
C PHE A 256 5.43 25.99 -3.32
N ALA A 257 4.61 26.05 -4.37
CA ALA A 257 4.67 25.11 -5.48
C ALA A 257 5.81 25.44 -6.45
N GLY A 258 6.46 24.40 -6.98
CA GLY A 258 7.40 24.50 -8.09
C GLY A 258 8.76 23.88 -7.88
N VAL A 259 9.40 23.46 -8.97
CA VAL A 259 10.73 22.87 -8.87
C VAL A 259 11.78 23.84 -8.35
N ASP A 260 11.73 25.12 -8.74
CA ASP A 260 12.66 26.13 -8.23
C ASP A 260 12.57 26.29 -6.71
N TYR A 261 11.35 26.19 -6.15
CA TYR A 261 11.16 26.21 -4.70
C TYR A 261 11.85 25.00 -4.05
N VAL A 262 11.61 23.81 -4.58
CA VAL A 262 12.19 22.56 -4.07
C VAL A 262 13.72 22.60 -4.12
N LEU A 263 14.31 22.96 -5.26
CA LEU A 263 15.76 23.05 -5.42
C LEU A 263 16.39 24.07 -4.46
N LYS A 264 15.76 25.24 -4.26
CA LYS A 264 16.23 26.24 -3.29
C LYS A 264 16.22 25.70 -1.86
N LYS A 265 15.14 25.02 -1.45
CA LYS A 265 15.04 24.43 -0.11
C LYS A 265 16.06 23.32 0.12
N ILE A 266 16.33 22.51 -0.90
CA ILE A 266 17.41 21.51 -0.86
C ILE A 266 18.76 22.21 -0.69
N LEU A 267 19.06 23.24 -1.49
CA LEU A 267 20.33 23.96 -1.42
C LEU A 267 20.55 24.62 -0.06
N GLU A 268 19.51 25.26 0.49
CA GLU A 268 19.52 25.82 1.84
C GLU A 268 19.86 24.74 2.88
N ASN A 269 19.24 23.56 2.80
CA ASN A 269 19.54 22.46 3.72
C ASN A 269 20.96 21.90 3.53
N VAL A 270 21.41 21.67 2.30
CA VAL A 270 22.78 21.19 1.98
C VAL A 270 23.84 22.09 2.62
N ARG A 271 23.63 23.42 2.59
CA ARG A 271 24.55 24.40 3.18
C ARG A 271 24.62 24.34 4.70
N THR A 272 23.64 23.73 5.37
CA THR A 272 23.70 23.46 6.82
C THR A 272 24.50 22.20 7.17
N LEU A 273 24.76 21.34 6.18
CA LEU A 273 25.45 20.05 6.37
C LEU A 273 26.96 20.19 6.17
N SER A 274 27.71 19.40 6.94
CA SER A 274 29.15 19.21 6.73
C SER A 274 29.42 18.59 5.36
N ALA A 275 30.59 18.84 4.77
CA ALA A 275 30.96 18.24 3.49
C ALA A 275 30.95 16.69 3.53
N GLU A 276 31.23 16.10 4.69
CA GLU A 276 31.21 14.65 4.90
C GLU A 276 29.79 14.09 4.97
N ASP A 277 28.82 14.81 5.53
CA ASP A 277 27.44 14.35 5.65
C ASP A 277 26.64 14.47 4.35
N ARG A 278 27.01 15.41 3.47
CA ARG A 278 26.33 15.63 2.17
C ARG A 278 26.29 14.39 1.29
N ARG A 279 27.21 13.43 1.48
CA ARG A 279 27.17 12.17 0.73
C ARG A 279 26.09 11.19 1.17
N PHE A 280 25.62 11.32 2.40
CA PHE A 280 24.63 10.43 2.98
C PHE A 280 23.21 10.99 2.96
N VAL A 281 23.01 12.26 2.60
CA VAL A 281 21.67 12.83 2.49
C VAL A 281 21.04 12.54 1.13
N ARG A 282 19.74 12.22 1.11
CA ARG A 282 18.90 12.16 -0.09
C ARG A 282 17.59 12.90 0.17
N TYR A 283 16.98 13.41 -0.89
CA TYR A 283 15.80 14.26 -0.77
C TYR A 283 14.57 13.63 -1.41
N PHE A 284 13.44 13.80 -0.74
CA PHE A 284 12.12 13.48 -1.27
C PHE A 284 11.27 14.74 -1.37
N SER A 285 10.34 14.75 -2.33
CA SER A 285 9.37 15.83 -2.45
C SER A 285 7.96 15.31 -2.73
N ILE A 286 6.97 15.95 -2.10
CA ILE A 286 5.55 15.88 -2.45
C ILE A 286 5.05 17.19 -3.04
N ASN A 287 5.94 18.13 -3.36
CA ASN A 287 5.58 19.50 -3.71
C ASN A 287 4.72 19.60 -4.98
N HIS A 288 4.94 18.71 -5.94
CA HIS A 288 4.26 18.72 -7.24
C HIS A 288 2.74 18.61 -7.15
N ILE A 289 2.20 18.02 -6.08
CA ILE A 289 0.74 17.92 -5.92
C ILE A 289 0.10 19.23 -5.45
N LEU A 290 0.88 20.20 -4.96
CA LEU A 290 0.38 21.55 -4.68
C LEU A 290 -0.12 22.24 -5.95
N THR A 291 0.52 21.99 -7.11
CA THR A 291 0.04 22.47 -8.42
C THR A 291 -1.37 21.95 -8.74
N THR A 292 -1.75 20.79 -8.19
CA THR A 292 -3.10 20.22 -8.33
C THR A 292 -4.09 20.71 -7.25
N GLY A 293 -3.68 21.65 -6.39
CA GLY A 293 -4.52 22.19 -5.32
C GLY A 293 -4.67 21.24 -4.13
N ALA A 294 -3.64 20.43 -3.84
CA ALA A 294 -3.67 19.50 -2.70
C ALA A 294 -3.89 20.22 -1.36
N THR A 295 -4.75 19.64 -0.55
CA THR A 295 -5.09 20.06 0.81
C THR A 295 -4.04 19.61 1.83
N ALA A 296 -4.05 20.19 3.03
CA ALA A 296 -3.20 19.75 4.13
C ALA A 296 -3.36 18.26 4.46
N ALA A 297 -4.60 17.73 4.39
CA ALA A 297 -4.89 16.32 4.63
C ALA A 297 -4.29 15.41 3.55
N GLU A 298 -4.31 15.83 2.27
CA GLU A 298 -3.67 15.09 1.18
C GLU A 298 -2.14 15.11 1.30
N LEU A 299 -1.55 16.23 1.75
CA LEU A 299 -0.11 16.29 2.04
C LEU A 299 0.26 15.38 3.22
N ASP A 300 -0.55 15.35 4.28
CA ASP A 300 -0.37 14.45 5.41
C ASP A 300 -0.44 12.98 5.00
N LEU A 301 -1.36 12.64 4.10
CA LEU A 301 -1.47 11.28 3.57
C LEU A 301 -0.21 10.84 2.81
N GLN A 302 0.37 11.75 2.02
CA GLN A 302 1.62 11.50 1.30
C GLN A 302 2.82 11.37 2.24
N ARG A 303 2.86 12.19 3.30
CA ARG A 303 3.86 12.09 4.38
C ARG A 303 3.79 10.74 5.08
N ASP A 304 2.58 10.33 5.46
CA ASP A 304 2.35 9.07 6.16
C ASP A 304 2.72 7.87 5.27
N ALA A 305 2.38 7.92 3.98
CA ALA A 305 2.73 6.89 3.01
C ALA A 305 4.26 6.78 2.80
N LEU A 306 4.95 7.92 2.66
CA LEU A 306 6.42 7.95 2.53
C LEU A 306 7.11 7.42 3.79
N ALA A 307 6.68 7.87 4.97
CA ALA A 307 7.21 7.40 6.25
C ALA A 307 6.99 5.88 6.41
N LYS A 308 5.81 5.37 6.06
CA LYS A 308 5.51 3.93 6.07
C LYS A 308 6.43 3.17 5.13
N ALA A 309 6.57 3.60 3.87
CA ALA A 309 7.39 2.92 2.87
C ALA A 309 8.88 2.85 3.26
N ILE A 310 9.47 3.98 3.69
CA ILE A 310 10.88 4.03 4.09
C ILE A 310 11.17 3.02 5.20
N ASN A 311 10.29 2.94 6.21
CA ASN A 311 10.50 2.07 7.35
C ASN A 311 10.23 0.58 7.03
N HIS A 312 9.35 0.27 6.09
CA HIS A 312 9.17 -1.10 5.58
C HIS A 312 10.33 -1.59 4.68
N LEU A 313 11.17 -0.68 4.22
CA LEU A 313 12.29 -0.94 3.31
C LEU A 313 13.65 -0.89 4.03
N SER A 314 13.67 -1.07 5.36
CA SER A 314 14.87 -0.91 6.20
C SER A 314 15.03 -2.06 7.20
N TRP A 315 16.26 -2.56 7.31
CA TRP A 315 16.70 -3.50 8.36
C TRP A 315 17.24 -2.80 9.61
N GLN A 316 17.19 -1.47 9.68
CA GLN A 316 17.61 -0.75 10.88
C GLN A 316 16.62 -1.00 12.02
N ASN A 317 17.12 -1.00 13.26
CA ASN A 317 16.32 -1.29 14.46
C ASN A 317 15.54 -0.09 15.01
N HIS A 318 15.74 1.10 14.46
CA HIS A 318 15.07 2.32 14.87
C HIS A 318 14.14 2.80 13.77
N VAL A 319 12.99 3.31 14.17
CA VAL A 319 12.01 3.89 13.27
C VAL A 319 12.47 5.29 12.87
N VAL A 320 12.51 5.57 11.57
CA VAL A 320 12.86 6.87 11.02
C VAL A 320 11.61 7.71 10.81
N ARG A 321 11.57 8.87 11.48
CA ARG A 321 10.57 9.90 11.23
C ARG A 321 11.16 11.02 10.39
N LEU A 322 10.68 11.16 9.16
CA LEU A 322 11.13 12.22 8.27
C LEU A 322 10.77 13.59 8.82
N LYS A 323 11.75 14.51 8.77
CA LYS A 323 11.54 15.92 9.07
C LYS A 323 11.50 16.70 7.77
N ALA A 324 10.49 17.55 7.63
CA ALA A 324 10.45 18.48 6.52
C ALA A 324 11.53 19.56 6.69
N ILE A 325 12.08 20.02 5.57
CA ILE A 325 13.09 21.09 5.53
C ILE A 325 12.50 22.43 5.08
N ASP A 326 11.19 22.48 4.80
CA ASP A 326 10.48 23.61 4.23
C ASP A 326 9.19 23.99 5.01
N PRO A 327 9.19 24.11 6.35
CA PRO A 327 8.01 24.62 7.06
C PRO A 327 7.68 26.07 6.61
N PRO A 328 6.39 26.44 6.52
CA PRO A 328 5.21 25.67 6.90
C PRO A 328 4.66 24.74 5.80
N ALA A 329 5.21 24.77 4.58
CA ALA A 329 4.73 23.96 3.46
C ALA A 329 4.87 22.46 3.75
N ASN A 330 5.99 22.08 4.40
CA ASN A 330 6.29 20.72 4.79
C ASN A 330 6.13 19.75 3.61
N THR A 331 6.77 20.02 2.47
CA THR A 331 6.68 19.25 1.23
C THR A 331 8.00 18.67 0.75
N VAL A 332 9.13 19.04 1.38
CA VAL A 332 10.47 18.57 1.03
C VAL A 332 11.10 17.93 2.26
N TYR A 333 11.67 16.74 2.10
CA TYR A 333 12.25 15.95 3.19
C TYR A 333 13.69 15.58 2.88
N ALA A 334 14.52 15.63 3.92
CA ALA A 334 15.87 15.09 3.89
C ALA A 334 15.90 13.76 4.64
N LEU A 335 16.55 12.76 4.05
CA LEU A 335 16.79 11.45 4.64
C LEU A 335 18.31 11.21 4.68
N ASP A 336 18.84 10.93 5.87
CA ASP A 336 20.18 10.37 6.00
C ASP A 336 20.10 8.86 5.74
N LEU A 337 20.76 8.40 4.69
CA LEU A 337 20.77 7.00 4.27
C LEU A 337 21.29 6.06 5.36
N ARG A 338 22.16 6.54 6.27
CA ARG A 338 22.70 5.77 7.39
C ARG A 338 21.62 5.34 8.37
N HIS A 339 20.56 6.14 8.54
CA HIS A 339 19.45 5.83 9.43
C HIS A 339 18.56 4.71 8.89
N VAL A 340 18.68 4.34 7.62
CA VAL A 340 17.89 3.28 6.98
C VAL A 340 18.75 2.18 6.35
N GLY A 341 20.08 2.26 6.50
CA GLY A 341 21.01 1.28 5.94
C GLY A 341 21.18 1.35 4.42
N TRP A 342 20.69 2.41 3.77
CA TRP A 342 20.70 2.50 2.31
C TRP A 342 22.01 3.01 1.72
N GLN A 343 22.94 3.48 2.56
CA GLN A 343 24.31 3.83 2.18
C GLN A 343 25.16 2.59 1.85
N LEU A 344 24.69 1.39 2.17
CA LEU A 344 25.38 0.15 1.87
C LEU A 344 25.52 -0.01 0.35
N GLN A 345 26.71 -0.39 -0.09
CA GLN A 345 27.01 -0.70 -1.49
C GLN A 345 27.18 -2.22 -1.62
N PRO A 346 26.12 -2.96 -1.98
CA PRO A 346 26.11 -4.42 -1.97
C PRO A 346 26.66 -5.04 -3.26
N PHE A 347 26.93 -4.22 -4.28
CA PHE A 347 27.34 -4.69 -5.60
C PHE A 347 28.87 -4.79 -5.74
N GLN A 348 29.30 -5.83 -6.46
CA GLN A 348 30.64 -5.91 -7.04
C GLN A 348 30.55 -5.64 -8.54
N GLN A 349 31.57 -5.00 -9.09
CA GLN A 349 31.74 -4.86 -10.54
C GLN A 349 32.35 -6.14 -11.11
N TRP A 350 31.78 -6.64 -12.20
CA TRP A 350 32.19 -7.88 -12.86
C TRP A 350 32.76 -7.61 -14.26
N LYS A 351 33.86 -8.29 -14.59
CA LYS A 351 34.48 -8.25 -15.92
C LYS A 351 35.06 -9.63 -16.23
N GLY A 352 34.78 -10.16 -17.43
CA GLY A 352 35.30 -11.47 -17.85
C GLY A 352 34.90 -12.63 -16.93
N GLY A 353 33.70 -12.59 -16.35
CA GLY A 353 33.18 -13.65 -15.47
C GLY A 353 33.73 -13.65 -14.04
N LYS A 354 34.49 -12.62 -13.64
CA LYS A 354 35.02 -12.48 -12.27
C LYS A 354 34.65 -11.12 -11.68
N GLY A 355 34.42 -11.09 -10.36
CA GLY A 355 34.32 -9.83 -9.60
C GLY A 355 35.70 -9.18 -9.49
N VAL A 356 35.79 -7.89 -9.82
CA VAL A 356 37.07 -7.16 -9.92
C VAL A 356 37.20 -6.10 -8.83
N SER A 357 36.11 -5.43 -8.46
CA SER A 357 36.11 -4.39 -7.42
C SER A 357 34.73 -4.23 -6.80
N ARG A 358 34.65 -3.54 -5.66
CA ARG A 358 33.37 -3.03 -5.15
C ARG A 358 32.82 -1.98 -6.12
N ALA A 359 31.50 -1.97 -6.34
CA ALA A 359 30.84 -0.96 -7.15
C ALA A 359 30.38 0.22 -6.29
N ASP A 360 30.53 1.42 -6.82
CA ASP A 360 30.06 2.67 -6.19
C ASP A 360 28.57 2.90 -6.50
N VAL A 361 27.73 1.95 -6.06
CA VAL A 361 26.28 1.99 -6.19
C VAL A 361 25.70 1.51 -4.87
N ASN A 362 25.00 2.40 -4.16
CA ASN A 362 24.34 2.09 -2.89
C ASN A 362 22.88 1.62 -3.11
N ILE A 363 22.15 1.27 -2.05
CA ILE A 363 20.77 0.79 -2.16
C ILE A 363 19.84 1.88 -2.72
N PHE A 364 19.99 3.14 -2.29
CA PHE A 364 19.15 4.23 -2.79
C PHE A 364 19.38 4.52 -4.27
N ASP A 365 20.60 4.33 -4.76
CA ASP A 365 20.94 4.46 -6.17
C ASP A 365 20.11 3.51 -7.06
N LEU A 366 19.59 2.40 -6.53
CA LEU A 366 18.65 1.55 -7.27
C LEU A 366 17.37 2.28 -7.65
N ALA A 367 16.84 3.15 -6.78
CA ALA A 367 15.71 4.01 -7.13
C ALA A 367 16.11 5.07 -8.17
N LEU A 368 17.33 5.61 -8.09
CA LEU A 368 17.82 6.61 -9.04
C LEU A 368 18.02 6.07 -10.46
N LEU A 369 18.27 4.77 -10.61
CA LEU A 369 18.33 4.11 -11.92
C LEU A 369 16.96 3.97 -12.58
N GLU A 370 15.88 4.02 -11.81
CA GLU A 370 14.50 3.78 -12.26
C GLU A 370 13.66 5.07 -12.35
N TYR A 371 14.09 6.15 -11.69
CA TYR A 371 13.30 7.37 -11.54
C TYR A 371 13.16 8.16 -12.85
N PRO A 372 11.95 8.35 -13.41
CA PRO A 372 11.77 8.93 -14.74
C PRO A 372 11.53 10.45 -14.74
N TYR A 373 11.31 11.07 -13.58
CA TYR A 373 10.84 12.45 -13.46
C TYR A 373 11.94 13.47 -13.14
N SER A 374 13.21 13.12 -13.35
CA SER A 374 14.31 14.05 -13.07
C SER A 374 14.75 14.79 -14.32
N VAL A 375 15.12 16.05 -14.12
CA VAL A 375 15.61 16.95 -15.16
C VAL A 375 16.89 17.59 -14.65
N ALA A 376 17.94 17.58 -15.48
CA ALA A 376 19.08 18.45 -15.32
C ALA A 376 18.71 19.82 -15.92
N TYR A 377 18.40 20.77 -15.04
CA TYR A 377 17.89 22.10 -15.42
C TYR A 377 19.00 22.95 -16.02
N ALA A 378 18.89 23.23 -17.32
CA ALA A 378 19.74 24.21 -17.98
C ALA A 378 19.41 25.61 -17.46
N ASP A 379 20.40 26.51 -17.48
CA ASP A 379 20.24 27.93 -17.14
C ASP A 379 19.69 28.22 -15.72
N SER A 380 19.87 27.29 -14.78
CA SER A 380 19.44 27.44 -13.39
C SER A 380 20.63 27.62 -12.45
N ASP A 381 20.80 28.84 -11.90
CA ASP A 381 21.84 29.12 -10.89
C ASP A 381 21.72 28.21 -9.67
N THR A 382 20.48 27.88 -9.28
CA THR A 382 20.23 26.99 -8.12
C THR A 382 20.69 25.57 -8.43
N PHE A 383 20.44 25.07 -9.64
CA PHE A 383 20.91 23.75 -10.06
C PHE A 383 22.44 23.70 -10.19
N ASP A 384 23.07 24.76 -10.69
CA ASP A 384 24.53 24.86 -10.76
C ASP A 384 25.17 24.78 -9.36
N HIS A 385 24.63 25.53 -8.39
CA HIS A 385 25.09 25.45 -6.99
C HIS A 385 24.82 24.09 -6.35
N LEU A 386 23.65 23.49 -6.60
CA LEU A 386 23.37 22.12 -6.14
C LEU A 386 24.32 21.10 -6.74
N THR A 387 24.71 21.29 -8.01
CA THR A 387 25.66 20.41 -8.68
C THR A 387 27.01 20.41 -7.95
N GLU A 388 27.54 21.59 -7.66
CA GLU A 388 28.81 21.78 -6.95
C GLU A 388 28.75 21.33 -5.49
N GLU A 389 27.70 21.76 -4.78
CA GLU A 389 27.64 21.62 -3.33
C GLU A 389 27.04 20.30 -2.87
N PHE A 390 26.26 19.61 -3.72
CA PHE A 390 25.55 18.37 -3.38
C PHE A 390 25.76 17.23 -4.38
N LEU A 391 25.44 17.40 -5.67
CA LEU A 391 25.41 16.26 -6.60
C LEU A 391 26.79 15.64 -6.81
N TYR A 392 27.86 16.44 -6.94
CA TYR A 392 29.23 15.87 -6.98
C TYR A 392 29.66 15.26 -5.65
N PRO A 393 29.59 15.96 -4.48
CA PRO A 393 29.97 15.35 -3.21
C PRO A 393 29.17 14.09 -2.86
N ALA A 394 27.92 14.00 -3.32
CA ALA A 394 27.04 12.87 -3.04
C ALA A 394 27.35 11.61 -3.84
N GLY A 395 28.08 11.73 -4.95
CA GLY A 395 28.52 10.59 -5.76
C GLY A 395 27.37 9.69 -6.21
N GLN A 396 26.18 10.27 -6.44
CA GLN A 396 25.00 9.52 -6.84
C GLN A 396 25.21 8.89 -8.22
N VAL A 397 24.62 7.71 -8.46
CA VAL A 397 24.69 7.04 -9.76
C VAL A 397 24.09 7.87 -10.91
N ARG A 398 23.20 8.80 -10.57
CA ARG A 398 22.61 9.81 -11.45
C ARG A 398 22.54 11.16 -10.74
N PRO A 399 22.69 12.29 -11.46
CA PRO A 399 22.66 13.62 -10.87
C PRO A 399 21.22 14.08 -10.57
N ILE A 400 20.52 13.33 -9.72
CA ILE A 400 19.11 13.54 -9.38
C ILE A 400 19.05 14.29 -8.03
N PRO A 401 18.49 15.51 -7.99
CA PRO A 401 18.45 16.28 -6.73
C PRO A 401 17.47 15.73 -5.70
N TYR A 402 16.33 15.20 -6.15
CA TYR A 402 15.30 14.61 -5.29
C TYR A 402 14.44 13.59 -6.05
N VAL A 403 13.77 12.73 -5.28
CA VAL A 403 12.80 11.75 -5.79
C VAL A 403 11.39 12.14 -5.33
N ARG A 404 10.40 12.04 -6.22
CA ARG A 404 8.99 12.22 -5.86
C ARG A 404 8.52 11.09 -4.93
N ALA A 405 7.87 11.46 -3.83
CA ALA A 405 7.45 10.49 -2.82
C ALA A 405 6.35 9.54 -3.32
N ASP A 406 5.38 10.04 -4.09
CA ASP A 406 4.31 9.23 -4.67
C ASP A 406 4.86 8.14 -5.60
N TRP A 407 5.82 8.50 -6.46
CA TRP A 407 6.53 7.53 -7.30
C TRP A 407 7.33 6.53 -6.46
N PHE A 408 8.11 6.99 -5.47
CA PHE A 408 8.94 6.11 -4.65
C PHE A 408 8.08 5.07 -3.92
N VAL A 409 7.03 5.54 -3.25
CA VAL A 409 6.08 4.70 -2.53
C VAL A 409 5.39 3.71 -3.48
N SER A 410 5.07 4.11 -4.70
CA SER A 410 4.32 3.27 -5.64
C SER A 410 5.18 2.29 -6.43
N THR A 411 6.48 2.59 -6.59
CA THR A 411 7.38 1.86 -7.50
C THR A 411 8.43 1.07 -6.74
N VAL A 412 9.05 1.66 -5.71
CA VAL A 412 10.13 1.00 -4.95
C VAL A 412 9.60 -0.07 -4.01
N THR A 413 8.34 0.03 -3.60
CA THR A 413 7.66 -1.03 -2.83
C THR A 413 7.14 -2.17 -3.70
N LEU A 414 7.33 -2.10 -5.03
CA LEU A 414 7.03 -3.18 -5.96
C LEU A 414 8.31 -3.97 -6.32
N PRO A 415 8.16 -5.25 -6.72
CA PRO A 415 9.29 -6.05 -7.20
C PRO A 415 9.86 -5.57 -8.55
N PRO A 416 11.15 -5.81 -8.81
CA PRO A 416 12.13 -6.42 -7.91
C PRO A 416 12.75 -5.42 -6.90
N LEU A 417 12.35 -4.15 -6.93
CA LEU A 417 12.96 -3.11 -6.09
C LEU A 417 12.68 -3.34 -4.60
N TYR A 418 11.48 -3.81 -4.25
CA TYR A 418 11.14 -4.17 -2.87
C TYR A 418 12.13 -5.20 -2.31
N GLU A 419 12.34 -6.29 -3.05
CA GLU A 419 13.28 -7.33 -2.68
C GLU A 419 14.72 -6.82 -2.66
N ASP A 420 15.09 -5.97 -3.62
CA ASP A 420 16.44 -5.45 -3.72
C ASP A 420 16.76 -4.47 -2.56
N PHE A 421 15.81 -3.63 -2.15
CA PHE A 421 15.98 -2.71 -1.02
C PHE A 421 16.15 -3.46 0.30
N LEU A 422 15.37 -4.51 0.50
CA LEU A 422 15.49 -5.41 1.65
C LEU A 422 16.56 -6.49 1.45
N GLN A 423 17.25 -6.55 0.31
CA GLN A 423 18.23 -7.59 0.00
C GLN A 423 17.71 -9.00 0.31
N LEU A 424 16.43 -9.26 0.02
CA LEU A 424 15.79 -10.53 0.37
C LEU A 424 16.51 -11.68 -0.36
N PRO A 425 16.64 -12.86 0.25
CA PRO A 425 17.23 -14.01 -0.42
C PRO A 425 16.29 -14.59 -1.48
N PHE A 426 16.84 -15.43 -2.37
CA PHE A 426 16.04 -16.09 -3.43
C PHE A 426 15.36 -17.37 -2.95
N GLN A 427 15.80 -17.95 -1.83
CA GLN A 427 15.18 -19.12 -1.21
C GLN A 427 14.64 -18.79 0.18
N LEU A 428 13.52 -19.42 0.53
CA LEU A 428 12.89 -19.32 1.84
C LEU A 428 13.83 -19.78 2.97
N SER A 429 14.57 -20.87 2.77
CA SER A 429 15.52 -21.39 3.78
C SER A 429 16.61 -20.38 4.14
N GLU A 430 17.07 -19.58 3.18
CA GLU A 430 18.04 -18.52 3.44
C GLU A 430 17.41 -17.36 4.23
N LEU A 431 16.11 -17.13 4.09
CA LEU A 431 15.37 -16.14 4.89
C LEU A 431 15.18 -16.65 6.32
N GLU A 432 14.82 -17.92 6.47
CA GLU A 432 14.72 -18.61 7.77
C GLU A 432 16.05 -18.51 8.53
N ASP A 433 17.17 -18.82 7.88
CA ASP A 433 18.52 -18.67 8.45
C ASP A 433 18.83 -17.22 8.85
N LEU A 434 18.47 -16.24 8.00
CA LEU A 434 18.68 -14.82 8.27
C LEU A 434 17.93 -14.34 9.52
N LEU A 435 16.74 -14.89 9.76
CA LEU A 435 15.84 -14.54 10.84
C LEU A 435 15.98 -15.45 12.07
N GLY A 436 16.80 -16.52 11.98
CA GLY A 436 17.00 -17.49 13.05
C GLY A 436 15.77 -18.36 13.32
N VAL A 437 14.99 -18.66 12.28
CA VAL A 437 13.78 -19.50 12.36
C VAL A 437 14.12 -20.92 11.97
N ALA A 438 13.97 -21.88 12.89
CA ALA A 438 14.18 -23.30 12.62
C ALA A 438 12.84 -23.97 12.31
N ALA A 439 12.24 -23.65 11.17
CA ALA A 439 10.82 -23.91 10.92
C ALA A 439 10.41 -25.39 11.11
N GLN A 440 11.25 -26.32 10.65
CA GLN A 440 10.97 -27.75 10.79
C GLN A 440 11.14 -28.24 12.23
N ASP A 441 12.17 -27.77 12.94
CA ASP A 441 12.42 -28.12 14.33
C ASP A 441 11.32 -27.54 15.23
N ASP A 442 10.85 -26.32 14.96
CA ASP A 442 9.73 -25.72 15.69
C ASP A 442 8.44 -26.54 15.58
N VAL A 443 8.18 -27.14 14.41
CA VAL A 443 7.03 -28.04 14.21
C VAL A 443 7.23 -29.34 15.00
N ASN A 444 8.44 -29.91 14.96
CA ASN A 444 8.78 -31.15 15.66
C ASN A 444 8.73 -30.99 17.18
N ASP A 445 9.18 -29.84 17.69
CA ASP A 445 9.28 -29.52 19.11
C ASP A 445 8.01 -28.84 19.66
N HIS A 446 6.96 -28.73 18.83
CA HIS A 446 5.67 -28.11 19.17
C HIS A 446 5.75 -26.63 19.58
N VAL A 447 6.78 -25.94 19.09
CA VAL A 447 6.95 -24.48 19.23
C VAL A 447 6.09 -23.75 18.22
N ALA A 448 5.99 -24.28 16.99
CA ALA A 448 5.13 -23.72 15.95
C ALA A 448 3.66 -23.88 16.31
N ILE A 449 2.85 -22.86 15.98
CA ILE A 449 1.40 -22.93 16.09
C ILE A 449 0.75 -22.77 14.72
N ARG A 450 -0.39 -23.42 14.51
CA ARG A 450 -1.15 -23.42 13.26
C ARG A 450 -2.62 -23.03 13.47
N ALA A 451 -3.19 -22.48 12.41
CA ALA A 451 -4.62 -22.30 12.24
C ALA A 451 -5.03 -22.71 10.83
N GLY A 452 -6.12 -23.47 10.69
CA GLY A 452 -6.65 -23.92 9.41
C GLY A 452 -7.98 -23.24 9.08
N MET A 453 -8.09 -22.66 7.90
CA MET A 453 -9.29 -22.00 7.38
C MET A 453 -9.87 -22.79 6.21
N ALA A 454 -11.07 -23.32 6.37
CA ALA A 454 -11.80 -23.98 5.27
C ALA A 454 -12.24 -22.99 4.17
N VAL A 455 -12.51 -21.74 4.56
CA VAL A 455 -12.84 -20.63 3.67
C VAL A 455 -12.02 -19.41 4.11
N SER A 456 -11.19 -18.89 3.22
CA SER A 456 -10.37 -17.70 3.47
C SER A 456 -10.97 -16.46 2.81
N GLY A 457 -10.74 -15.28 3.40
CA GLY A 457 -11.06 -13.99 2.76
C GLY A 457 -10.09 -13.61 1.63
N VAL A 458 -8.95 -14.31 1.51
CA VAL A 458 -7.84 -13.99 0.61
C VAL A 458 -7.59 -15.09 -0.42
N SER A 459 -7.62 -16.36 0.01
CA SER A 459 -7.45 -17.53 -0.87
C SER A 459 -8.80 -18.11 -1.30
N ARG A 460 -8.84 -18.68 -2.51
CA ARG A 460 -10.05 -19.34 -3.05
C ARG A 460 -10.34 -20.71 -2.44
N ASN A 461 -9.35 -21.34 -1.81
CA ASN A 461 -9.45 -22.69 -1.23
C ASN A 461 -9.06 -22.70 0.25
N ASN A 462 -8.85 -23.90 0.80
CA ASN A 462 -8.27 -24.09 2.13
C ASN A 462 -6.99 -23.25 2.27
N ARG A 463 -6.73 -22.75 3.47
CA ARG A 463 -5.48 -22.08 3.84
C ARG A 463 -5.08 -22.50 5.24
N VAL A 464 -3.81 -22.78 5.46
CA VAL A 464 -3.24 -22.91 6.79
C VAL A 464 -2.30 -21.75 7.02
N VAL A 465 -2.26 -21.20 8.23
CA VAL A 465 -1.21 -20.30 8.67
C VAL A 465 -0.43 -20.96 9.80
N GLN A 466 0.88 -20.72 9.82
CA GLN A 466 1.82 -21.24 10.80
C GLN A 466 2.66 -20.10 11.34
N ARG A 467 2.77 -20.00 12.66
CA ARG A 467 3.61 -19.00 13.32
C ARG A 467 4.80 -19.68 13.97
N HIS A 468 5.95 -19.04 13.80
CA HIS A 468 7.19 -19.35 14.49
C HIS A 468 7.62 -18.15 15.34
N PRO A 469 8.27 -18.38 16.50
CA PRO A 469 9.07 -17.34 17.11
C PRO A 469 10.22 -16.97 16.16
N GLU A 470 10.54 -15.68 16.12
CA GLU A 470 11.60 -15.14 15.28
C GLU A 470 12.40 -14.12 16.08
N LYS A 471 13.65 -13.88 15.68
CA LYS A 471 14.60 -13.00 16.39
C LYS A 471 14.06 -11.60 16.71
N TYR A 472 13.24 -11.01 15.85
CA TYR A 472 12.65 -9.68 16.00
C TYR A 472 11.16 -9.71 16.36
N GLY A 473 10.56 -10.89 16.49
CA GLY A 473 9.16 -11.05 16.86
C GLY A 473 8.58 -12.38 16.39
N ALA A 474 7.90 -12.35 15.25
CA ALA A 474 7.20 -13.49 14.68
C ALA A 474 7.50 -13.67 13.20
N PHE A 475 7.47 -14.93 12.79
CA PHE A 475 7.51 -15.35 11.40
C PHE A 475 6.23 -16.14 11.11
N TRP A 476 5.34 -15.55 10.33
CA TRP A 476 4.08 -16.15 9.92
C TRP A 476 4.20 -16.64 8.49
N GLN A 477 3.92 -17.92 8.27
CA GLN A 477 3.87 -18.54 6.96
C GLN A 477 2.44 -18.95 6.63
N SER A 478 1.95 -18.63 5.43
CA SER A 478 0.75 -19.25 4.89
C SER A 478 1.09 -20.43 3.99
N PHE A 479 0.19 -21.40 4.00
CA PHE A 479 0.17 -22.54 3.11
C PHE A 479 -1.13 -22.46 2.33
N ASP A 480 -1.03 -22.00 1.08
CA ASP A 480 -2.16 -21.81 0.19
C ASP A 480 -2.26 -22.99 -0.78
N PHE A 481 -3.48 -23.53 -0.93
CA PHE A 481 -3.74 -24.74 -1.71
C PHE A 481 -4.48 -24.41 -3.02
N LYS A 482 -4.15 -25.14 -4.09
CA LYS A 482 -4.82 -24.99 -5.39
C LYS A 482 -6.23 -25.58 -5.41
N THR A 483 -6.47 -26.63 -4.62
CA THR A 483 -7.79 -27.24 -4.43
C THR A 483 -8.03 -27.57 -2.96
N SER A 484 -9.27 -27.90 -2.59
CA SER A 484 -9.61 -28.47 -1.27
C SER A 484 -9.80 -29.99 -1.31
N LYS A 485 -9.15 -30.70 -2.26
CA LYS A 485 -9.37 -32.14 -2.52
C LYS A 485 -8.10 -32.97 -2.31
N GLY A 486 -8.29 -34.27 -2.08
CA GLY A 486 -7.16 -35.22 -2.02
C GLY A 486 -6.12 -34.82 -0.97
N ARG A 487 -4.84 -34.81 -1.37
CA ARG A 487 -3.70 -34.40 -0.52
C ARG A 487 -3.64 -32.90 -0.21
N GLU A 488 -4.39 -32.07 -0.95
CA GLU A 488 -4.49 -30.63 -0.70
C GLU A 488 -5.65 -30.28 0.27
N ASN A 489 -6.38 -31.29 0.74
CA ASN A 489 -7.35 -31.08 1.80
C ASN A 489 -6.65 -31.11 3.17
N MET A 490 -6.44 -29.93 3.77
CA MET A 490 -5.81 -29.79 5.09
C MET A 490 -6.44 -30.64 6.21
N PHE A 491 -7.71 -31.06 6.08
CA PHE A 491 -8.37 -31.92 7.07
C PHE A 491 -7.98 -33.40 6.96
N LYS A 492 -7.40 -33.83 5.83
CA LYS A 492 -6.93 -35.21 5.64
C LYS A 492 -5.58 -35.46 6.29
N ASP A 493 -4.68 -34.49 6.19
CA ASP A 493 -3.39 -34.51 6.86
C ASP A 493 -3.09 -33.09 7.39
N PRO A 494 -3.39 -32.82 8.67
CA PRO A 494 -3.15 -31.50 9.26
C PRO A 494 -1.68 -31.30 9.67
N ILE A 495 -0.83 -32.32 9.51
CA ILE A 495 0.58 -32.31 9.95
C ILE A 495 1.48 -32.16 8.73
N ASP A 496 1.38 -33.06 7.76
CA ASP A 496 2.15 -33.03 6.50
C ASP A 496 1.35 -32.31 5.40
N LEU A 497 1.63 -31.02 5.23
CA LEU A 497 0.92 -30.17 4.28
C LEU A 497 1.63 -30.17 2.93
N HIS A 498 0.84 -30.22 1.85
CA HIS A 498 1.34 -30.10 0.47
C HIS A 498 0.78 -28.83 -0.21
N PRO A 499 1.28 -27.64 0.15
CA PRO A 499 0.83 -26.37 -0.43
C PRO A 499 1.31 -26.21 -1.88
N THR A 500 0.66 -25.30 -2.62
CA THR A 500 1.14 -24.85 -3.93
C THR A 500 2.14 -23.69 -3.80
N GLY A 501 2.02 -22.91 -2.73
CA GLY A 501 2.86 -21.77 -2.40
C GLY A 501 2.33 -21.09 -1.15
N GLY A 502 2.86 -19.91 -0.86
CA GLY A 502 2.49 -19.18 0.33
C GLY A 502 3.07 -17.78 0.38
N GLU A 503 2.67 -17.08 1.44
CA GLU A 503 3.17 -15.79 1.86
C GLU A 503 3.84 -15.96 3.21
N VAL A 504 4.92 -15.22 3.43
CA VAL A 504 5.54 -15.04 4.73
C VAL A 504 5.40 -13.58 5.14
N VAL A 505 4.97 -13.36 6.38
CA VAL A 505 4.99 -12.08 7.06
C VAL A 505 5.93 -12.21 8.25
N PHE A 506 7.01 -11.44 8.26
CA PHE A 506 8.02 -11.50 9.33
C PHE A 506 8.27 -10.11 9.93
N ASN A 507 8.77 -10.06 11.16
CA ASN A 507 9.12 -8.78 11.79
C ASN A 507 10.49 -8.26 11.31
N LEU A 508 10.53 -6.98 10.97
CA LEU A 508 11.76 -6.23 10.79
C LEU A 508 12.29 -5.73 12.15
N PRO A 509 13.59 -5.43 12.29
CA PRO A 509 14.19 -5.00 13.55
C PRO A 509 13.58 -3.72 14.15
N ASN A 510 12.95 -2.87 13.33
CA ASN A 510 12.26 -1.66 13.77
C ASN A 510 10.80 -1.89 14.22
N GLY A 511 10.34 -3.14 14.25
CA GLY A 511 8.98 -3.53 14.66
C GLY A 511 7.95 -3.48 13.54
N LEU A 512 8.27 -2.98 12.35
CA LEU A 512 7.41 -3.14 11.17
C LEU A 512 7.55 -4.55 10.58
N GLN A 513 6.93 -4.80 9.43
CA GLN A 513 6.90 -6.11 8.79
C GLN A 513 7.62 -6.12 7.44
N GLY A 514 8.26 -7.25 7.15
CA GLY A 514 8.68 -7.64 5.81
C GLY A 514 7.78 -8.76 5.27
N TYR A 515 7.79 -8.91 3.96
CA TYR A 515 6.92 -9.80 3.22
C TYR A 515 7.73 -10.63 2.23
N TYR A 516 7.30 -11.87 2.02
CA TYR A 516 7.95 -12.78 1.09
C TYR A 516 6.91 -13.69 0.45
N VAL A 517 6.86 -13.74 -0.87
CA VAL A 517 5.98 -14.67 -1.59
C VAL A 517 6.82 -15.81 -2.13
N THR A 518 6.32 -17.04 -2.00
CA THR A 518 7.07 -18.24 -2.37
C THR A 518 6.21 -19.31 -3.03
N ASN A 519 6.84 -20.13 -3.88
CA ASN A 519 6.23 -21.35 -4.40
C ASN A 519 6.44 -22.55 -3.45
N ALA A 520 5.87 -23.71 -3.78
CA ALA A 520 6.02 -24.94 -2.99
C ALA A 520 7.48 -25.42 -2.78
N ARG A 521 8.44 -24.95 -3.58
CA ARG A 521 9.87 -25.30 -3.46
C ARG A 521 10.65 -24.31 -2.59
N GLY A 522 9.99 -23.27 -2.07
CA GLY A 522 10.67 -22.20 -1.35
C GLY A 522 11.34 -21.17 -2.25
N ASP A 523 11.14 -21.19 -3.58
CA ASP A 523 11.70 -20.15 -4.46
C ASP A 523 10.90 -18.86 -4.26
N ARG A 524 11.59 -17.72 -4.17
CA ARG A 524 10.95 -16.39 -4.14
C ARG A 524 10.18 -16.11 -5.42
N LEU A 525 9.00 -15.51 -5.28
CA LEU A 525 8.19 -15.00 -6.38
C LEU A 525 8.01 -13.48 -6.24
N GLU A 526 8.01 -12.78 -7.37
CA GLU A 526 7.64 -11.35 -7.43
C GLU A 526 6.12 -11.16 -7.28
N ALA A 527 5.34 -12.12 -7.77
CA ALA A 527 3.88 -12.08 -7.67
C ALA A 527 3.30 -13.46 -7.40
N ALA A 528 2.23 -13.50 -6.60
CA ALA A 528 1.48 -14.71 -6.38
C ALA A 528 0.51 -14.98 -7.54
N PRO A 529 0.27 -16.25 -7.92
CA PRO A 529 -0.69 -16.59 -8.98
C PRO A 529 -2.12 -16.15 -8.64
N THR A 530 -2.77 -15.42 -9.57
CA THR A 530 -4.12 -14.84 -9.38
C THR A 530 -5.24 -15.86 -9.20
N GLU A 531 -5.00 -17.11 -9.62
CA GLU A 531 -5.88 -18.24 -9.40
C GLU A 531 -5.88 -18.72 -7.93
N ILE A 532 -4.86 -18.34 -7.14
CA ILE A 532 -4.73 -18.68 -5.72
C ILE A 532 -5.22 -17.52 -4.85
N VAL A 533 -4.69 -16.31 -5.06
CA VAL A 533 -4.95 -15.11 -4.26
C VAL A 533 -5.11 -13.87 -5.14
N THR A 534 -5.85 -12.86 -4.68
CA THR A 534 -6.08 -11.62 -5.45
C THR A 534 -5.90 -10.37 -4.60
N ASP A 535 -5.27 -9.35 -5.17
CA ASP A 535 -5.18 -8.01 -4.57
C ASP A 535 -6.43 -7.20 -4.96
N LYS A 536 -7.27 -6.86 -3.97
CA LYS A 536 -8.49 -6.06 -4.23
C LYS A 536 -8.19 -4.58 -4.51
N PHE A 537 -6.97 -4.12 -4.24
CA PHE A 537 -6.54 -2.73 -4.40
C PHE A 537 -5.80 -2.48 -5.70
N ALA A 538 -5.37 -3.53 -6.41
CA ALA A 538 -4.75 -3.42 -7.72
C ALA A 538 -5.81 -3.59 -8.82
N GLU A 539 -5.76 -2.77 -9.87
CA GLU A 539 -6.70 -2.85 -11.00
C GLU A 539 -6.65 -4.23 -11.69
N ASP A 540 -5.46 -4.81 -11.80
CA ASP A 540 -5.22 -6.13 -12.42
C ASP A 540 -5.40 -7.32 -11.45
N LYS A 541 -5.68 -7.04 -10.18
CA LYS A 541 -5.86 -8.02 -9.09
C LYS A 541 -4.64 -8.88 -8.76
N THR A 542 -3.47 -8.55 -9.28
CA THR A 542 -2.24 -9.32 -9.03
C THR A 542 -1.67 -8.99 -7.66
N VAL A 543 -1.43 -10.00 -6.83
CA VAL A 543 -0.73 -9.84 -5.55
C VAL A 543 0.76 -9.78 -5.81
N ARG A 544 1.36 -8.59 -5.69
CA ARG A 544 2.80 -8.37 -5.84
C ARG A 544 3.45 -8.28 -4.47
N ASN A 545 4.58 -8.97 -4.29
CA ASN A 545 5.32 -8.95 -3.04
C ASN A 545 5.71 -7.51 -2.66
N GLY A 546 5.68 -7.17 -1.37
CA GLY A 546 5.86 -5.79 -0.92
C GLY A 546 4.55 -5.01 -0.90
N LEU A 547 4.28 -4.20 -1.92
CA LEU A 547 3.20 -3.21 -1.90
C LEU A 547 1.80 -3.80 -1.63
N SER A 548 1.42 -4.90 -2.30
CA SER A 548 0.12 -5.54 -2.05
C SER A 548 0.01 -6.02 -0.60
N CYS A 549 1.09 -6.60 -0.07
CA CYS A 549 1.16 -7.08 1.30
C CYS A 549 1.09 -5.92 2.31
N MET A 550 1.83 -4.83 2.09
CA MET A 550 1.82 -3.64 2.96
C MET A 550 0.45 -2.96 3.04
N ARG A 551 -0.29 -2.92 1.92
CA ARG A 551 -1.67 -2.38 1.87
C ARG A 551 -2.66 -3.31 2.56
N CYS A 552 -2.46 -4.61 2.44
CA CYS A 552 -3.30 -5.60 3.10
C CYS A 552 -3.06 -5.59 4.60
N HIS A 553 -1.81 -5.72 5.06
CA HIS A 553 -1.39 -5.84 6.46
C HIS A 553 -1.28 -4.49 7.17
N ASP A 554 -2.33 -3.66 7.04
CA ASP A 554 -2.48 -2.33 7.64
C ASP A 554 -2.47 -2.31 9.18
N VAL A 555 -2.71 -3.44 9.84
CA VAL A 555 -2.69 -3.61 11.30
C VAL A 555 -1.78 -4.78 11.74
N GLY A 556 -0.84 -5.16 10.88
CA GLY A 556 -0.03 -6.37 11.03
C GLY A 556 -0.71 -7.62 10.47
N THR A 557 -0.44 -8.78 11.07
CA THR A 557 -1.02 -10.06 10.62
C THR A 557 -2.54 -10.06 10.78
N LYS A 558 -3.26 -10.47 9.73
CA LYS A 558 -4.73 -10.46 9.74
C LYS A 558 -5.30 -11.50 10.69
N THR A 559 -6.42 -11.14 11.33
CA THR A 559 -7.19 -12.06 12.16
C THR A 559 -7.84 -13.15 11.32
N TYR A 560 -8.07 -14.29 11.95
CA TYR A 560 -8.67 -15.47 11.33
C TYR A 560 -9.43 -16.28 12.39
N ALA A 561 -10.28 -17.20 11.93
CA ALA A 561 -10.95 -18.17 12.79
C ALA A 561 -10.48 -19.59 12.42
N ASP A 562 -9.92 -20.30 13.39
CA ASP A 562 -9.50 -21.69 13.21
C ASP A 562 -10.71 -22.61 13.10
N THR A 563 -10.74 -23.37 12.01
CA THR A 563 -11.73 -24.42 11.74
C THR A 563 -11.13 -25.82 11.90
N MET A 564 -9.80 -25.93 12.04
CA MET A 564 -9.13 -27.22 12.15
C MET A 564 -9.28 -27.83 13.52
N ARG A 565 -8.92 -27.14 14.61
CA ARG A 565 -9.00 -27.70 15.96
C ARG A 565 -10.42 -28.16 16.32
N PRO A 566 -11.50 -27.40 16.06
CA PRO A 566 -12.85 -27.89 16.31
C PRO A 566 -13.16 -29.19 15.56
N ALA A 567 -12.71 -29.31 14.30
CA ALA A 567 -12.87 -30.54 13.52
C ALA A 567 -12.06 -31.70 14.12
N LEU A 568 -10.80 -31.47 14.51
CA LEU A 568 -9.95 -32.48 15.13
C LEU A 568 -10.57 -33.05 16.42
N LEU A 569 -11.15 -32.21 17.27
CA LEU A 569 -11.79 -32.65 18.50
C LEU A 569 -12.95 -33.62 18.25
N GLN A 570 -13.71 -33.41 17.17
CA GLN A 570 -14.86 -34.23 16.79
C GLN A 570 -14.49 -35.54 16.07
N LEU A 571 -13.24 -35.70 15.61
CA LEU A 571 -12.84 -36.91 14.88
C LEU A 571 -12.91 -38.17 15.76
N PRO A 572 -13.69 -39.19 15.38
CA PRO A 572 -13.72 -40.49 16.06
C PRO A 572 -12.54 -41.38 15.61
N GLY A 573 -12.11 -42.31 16.47
CA GLY A 573 -11.12 -43.34 16.12
C GLY A 573 -9.69 -42.82 15.89
N THR A 574 -8.92 -43.54 15.06
CA THR A 574 -7.55 -43.22 14.64
C THR A 574 -7.56 -42.65 13.22
N PRO A 575 -7.46 -41.32 13.03
CA PRO A 575 -7.77 -40.64 11.77
C PRO A 575 -6.69 -40.78 10.67
N GLY A 576 -5.75 -41.71 10.80
CA GLY A 576 -4.64 -41.90 9.85
C GLY A 576 -3.46 -40.94 10.04
N PHE A 577 -3.53 -40.05 11.04
CA PHE A 577 -2.44 -39.17 11.49
C PHE A 577 -2.41 -39.12 13.02
N ASP A 578 -1.34 -38.59 13.60
CA ASP A 578 -1.22 -38.41 15.05
C ASP A 578 -2.11 -37.24 15.51
N LYS A 579 -3.31 -37.58 15.99
CA LYS A 579 -4.29 -36.60 16.51
C LYS A 579 -3.73 -35.75 17.65
N ARG A 580 -2.82 -36.30 18.46
CA ARG A 580 -2.26 -35.61 19.62
C ARG A 580 -1.25 -34.55 19.18
N LEU A 581 -0.37 -34.92 18.25
CA LEU A 581 0.53 -33.98 17.57
C LEU A 581 -0.25 -32.89 16.82
N ALA A 582 -1.30 -33.25 16.09
CA ALA A 582 -2.16 -32.27 15.42
C ALA A 582 -2.80 -31.29 16.43
N LEU A 583 -3.35 -31.76 17.56
CA LEU A 583 -3.92 -30.87 18.58
C LEU A 583 -2.88 -29.99 19.30
N ALA A 584 -1.61 -30.40 19.33
CA ALA A 584 -0.51 -29.58 19.85
C ALA A 584 -0.16 -28.44 18.88
N LEU A 585 -0.12 -28.73 17.57
CA LEU A 585 0.11 -27.73 16.52
C LEU A 585 -1.05 -26.74 16.38
N TYR A 586 -2.30 -27.15 16.60
CA TYR A 586 -3.47 -26.29 16.48
C TYR A 586 -4.05 -25.96 17.87
N PRO A 587 -3.49 -24.97 18.61
CA PRO A 587 -3.93 -24.63 19.96
C PRO A 587 -5.32 -23.97 19.97
N GLU A 588 -5.86 -23.69 21.15
CA GLU A 588 -7.15 -22.99 21.27
C GLU A 588 -7.11 -21.58 20.66
N GLN A 589 -8.23 -21.15 20.08
CA GLN A 589 -8.37 -19.85 19.40
C GLN A 589 -7.90 -18.69 20.30
N ALA A 590 -8.22 -18.72 21.60
CA ALA A 590 -7.79 -17.67 22.53
C ALA A 590 -6.27 -17.49 22.58
N LYS A 591 -5.49 -18.58 22.58
CA LYS A 591 -4.02 -18.52 22.54
C LYS A 591 -3.53 -17.94 21.20
N GLN A 592 -4.22 -18.26 20.11
CA GLN A 592 -3.87 -17.73 18.79
C GLN A 592 -4.18 -16.22 18.70
N ASP A 593 -5.32 -15.80 19.26
CA ASP A 593 -5.74 -14.40 19.33
C ASP A 593 -4.78 -13.56 20.17
N ASP A 594 -4.30 -14.09 21.31
CA ASP A 594 -3.31 -13.42 22.16
C ASP A 594 -1.99 -13.16 21.41
N LEU A 595 -1.50 -14.15 20.65
CA LEU A 595 -0.27 -14.01 19.86
C LEU A 595 -0.45 -13.05 18.67
N LEU A 596 -1.59 -13.12 17.98
CA LEU A 596 -1.96 -12.17 16.94
C LEU A 596 -2.01 -10.74 17.49
N LYS A 597 -2.58 -10.56 18.68
CA LYS A 597 -2.65 -9.26 19.34
C LYS A 597 -1.27 -8.75 19.69
N GLU A 598 -0.40 -9.57 20.26
CA GLU A 598 0.99 -9.20 20.57
C GLU A 598 1.74 -8.72 19.32
N ASP A 599 1.66 -9.50 18.23
CA ASP A 599 2.33 -9.16 16.98
C ASP A 599 1.74 -7.90 16.31
N GLY A 600 0.42 -7.72 16.39
CA GLY A 600 -0.29 -6.53 15.92
C GLY A 600 0.06 -5.28 16.73
N ASP A 601 0.10 -5.38 18.06
CA ASP A 601 0.49 -4.29 18.95
C ASP A 601 1.93 -3.82 18.65
N ARG A 602 2.86 -4.76 18.39
CA ARG A 602 4.25 -4.47 17.98
C ARG A 602 4.29 -3.64 16.70
N PHE A 603 3.56 -4.06 15.67
CA PHE A 603 3.46 -3.36 14.40
C PHE A 603 2.85 -1.95 14.57
N LEU A 604 1.72 -1.85 15.28
CA LEU A 604 1.03 -0.57 15.48
C LEU A 604 1.86 0.42 16.31
N ALA A 605 2.65 -0.07 17.28
CA ALA A 605 3.58 0.77 18.03
C ALA A 605 4.68 1.35 17.12
N ALA A 606 5.26 0.53 16.24
CA ALA A 606 6.26 0.99 15.27
C ALA A 606 5.65 1.98 14.26
N MET A 607 4.43 1.72 13.76
CA MET A 607 3.70 2.65 12.91
C MET A 607 3.41 3.97 13.62
N GLN A 608 2.98 3.94 14.89
CA GLN A 608 2.76 5.17 15.66
C GLN A 608 4.04 6.01 15.81
N GLN A 609 5.20 5.37 15.96
CA GLN A 609 6.48 6.08 15.98
C GLN A 609 6.82 6.69 14.60
N ALA A 610 6.58 5.96 13.51
CA ALA A 610 6.87 6.41 12.15
C ALA A 610 6.02 7.63 11.77
N LEU A 611 4.73 7.59 12.09
CA LEU A 611 3.77 8.64 11.75
C LEU A 611 3.78 9.78 12.79
N GLY A 612 4.20 9.49 14.02
CA GLY A 612 4.09 10.39 15.17
C GLY A 612 2.66 10.56 15.69
N LYS A 613 1.75 9.69 15.26
CA LYS A 613 0.33 9.62 15.62
C LYS A 613 -0.15 8.18 15.41
N PRO A 614 -1.21 7.71 16.11
CA PRO A 614 -1.82 6.43 15.80
C PRO A 614 -2.21 6.35 14.32
N GLN A 615 -2.02 5.20 13.70
CA GLN A 615 -2.45 4.99 12.32
C GLN A 615 -3.98 5.09 12.27
N GLY A 616 -4.49 6.00 11.44
CA GLY A 616 -5.90 6.05 11.07
C GLY A 616 -6.16 5.08 9.93
N GLN A 617 -6.46 5.63 8.75
CA GLN A 617 -6.57 4.85 7.51
C GLN A 617 -5.19 4.42 6.98
N GLU A 618 -5.15 3.31 6.25
CA GLU A 618 -3.96 2.84 5.51
C GLU A 618 -3.53 3.89 4.45
N PRO A 619 -2.35 4.54 4.60
CA PRO A 619 -1.96 5.63 3.72
C PRO A 619 -1.49 5.17 2.33
N LEU A 620 -0.98 3.93 2.19
CA LEU A 620 -0.46 3.46 0.90
C LEU A 620 -1.56 3.30 -0.15
N ILE A 621 -2.76 2.85 0.23
CA ILE A 621 -3.86 2.59 -0.70
C ILE A 621 -4.20 3.84 -1.54
N PRO A 622 -4.61 4.98 -0.96
CA PRO A 622 -4.99 6.16 -1.73
C PRO A 622 -3.81 6.80 -2.48
N VAL A 623 -2.60 6.78 -1.92
CA VAL A 623 -1.41 7.38 -2.56
C VAL A 623 -1.00 6.61 -3.81
N THR A 624 -0.93 5.29 -3.69
CA THR A 624 -0.50 4.44 -4.80
C THR A 624 -1.58 4.27 -5.86
N LYS A 625 -2.86 4.25 -5.48
CA LYS A 625 -3.98 4.32 -6.43
C LYS A 625 -3.89 5.59 -7.29
N ARG A 626 -3.67 6.75 -6.65
CA ARG A 626 -3.53 8.04 -7.36
C ARG A 626 -2.38 8.02 -8.37
N PHE A 627 -1.28 7.35 -8.04
CA PHE A 627 -0.10 7.32 -8.90
C PHE A 627 -0.20 6.28 -10.03
N LEU A 628 -0.56 5.04 -9.69
CA LEU A 628 -0.56 3.89 -10.59
C LEU A 628 -1.80 3.83 -11.48
N ASP A 629 -2.99 4.06 -10.90
CA ASP A 629 -4.26 3.72 -11.55
C ASP A 629 -4.99 4.96 -12.09
N ASP A 630 -4.98 6.05 -11.31
CA ASP A 630 -5.73 7.24 -11.66
C ASP A 630 -5.11 7.95 -12.88
N PRO A 631 -5.92 8.36 -13.86
CA PRO A 631 -5.42 9.04 -15.03
C PRO A 631 -5.00 10.48 -14.69
N ILE A 632 -4.07 11.02 -15.46
CA ILE A 632 -3.42 12.31 -15.21
C ILE A 632 -4.19 13.43 -15.92
N PRO A 633 -4.76 14.41 -15.19
CA PRO A 633 -5.33 15.62 -15.77
C PRO A 633 -4.27 16.67 -16.08
N LEU A 634 -4.64 17.72 -16.82
CA LEU A 634 -3.73 18.82 -17.19
C LEU A 634 -3.00 19.45 -15.99
N ALA A 635 -3.70 19.68 -14.88
CA ALA A 635 -3.09 20.21 -13.66
C ALA A 635 -2.07 19.23 -13.06
N GLY A 636 -2.35 17.92 -13.13
CA GLY A 636 -1.42 16.87 -12.74
C GLY A 636 -0.16 16.90 -13.61
N ALA A 637 -0.33 16.87 -14.93
CA ALA A 637 0.75 16.99 -15.90
C ALA A 637 1.63 18.22 -15.65
N SER A 638 1.03 19.38 -15.36
CA SER A 638 1.75 20.60 -14.99
C SER A 638 2.61 20.41 -13.74
N GLY A 639 2.05 19.85 -12.66
CA GLY A 639 2.80 19.60 -11.43
C GLY A 639 3.95 18.60 -11.65
N GLU A 640 3.71 17.55 -12.43
CA GLU A 640 4.73 16.54 -12.75
C GLU A 640 5.86 17.06 -13.64
N LEU A 641 5.61 18.09 -14.45
CA LEU A 641 6.63 18.83 -15.19
C LEU A 641 7.38 19.86 -14.32
N GLY A 642 7.05 19.95 -13.02
CA GLY A 642 7.67 20.90 -12.09
C GLY A 642 7.17 22.33 -12.25
N LEU A 643 6.08 22.54 -13.00
CA LEU A 643 5.48 23.85 -13.25
C LEU A 643 4.53 24.26 -12.11
N ASN A 644 4.45 25.56 -11.86
CA ASN A 644 3.67 26.14 -10.76
C ASN A 644 2.25 26.51 -11.18
N ASP A 645 2.03 26.68 -12.49
CA ASP A 645 0.78 27.12 -13.08
C ASP A 645 0.47 26.29 -14.34
N PRO A 646 -0.66 25.58 -14.38
CA PRO A 646 -1.08 24.86 -15.58
C PRO A 646 -1.56 25.77 -16.71
N SER A 647 -1.69 27.08 -16.47
CA SER A 647 -2.14 28.05 -17.46
C SER A 647 -1.23 28.06 -18.69
N GLY A 648 -1.85 27.96 -19.87
CA GLY A 648 -1.13 27.91 -21.15
C GLY A 648 -0.70 26.52 -21.61
N LEU A 649 -0.54 25.54 -20.71
CA LEU A 649 -0.12 24.17 -21.07
C LEU A 649 -1.12 23.49 -22.01
N ALA A 650 -2.42 23.77 -21.85
CA ALA A 650 -3.46 23.30 -22.76
C ALA A 650 -3.23 23.74 -24.21
N SER A 651 -2.75 24.96 -24.43
CA SER A 651 -2.43 25.48 -25.76
C SER A 651 -1.17 24.86 -26.32
N VAL A 652 -0.18 24.61 -25.47
CA VAL A 652 1.07 23.92 -25.85
C VAL A 652 0.79 22.52 -26.36
N PHE A 653 -0.04 21.74 -25.67
CA PHE A 653 -0.38 20.37 -26.10
C PHE A 653 -1.20 20.28 -27.39
N LYS A 654 -1.66 21.41 -27.97
CA LYS A 654 -2.27 21.45 -29.30
C LYS A 654 -1.24 21.53 -30.43
N MET A 655 0.01 21.88 -30.13
CA MET A 655 1.04 22.05 -31.16
C MET A 655 1.41 20.70 -31.78
N PRO A 656 1.77 20.65 -33.08
CA PRO A 656 2.05 19.39 -33.80
C PRO A 656 3.07 18.47 -33.14
N GLN A 657 4.09 19.04 -32.49
CA GLN A 657 5.11 18.26 -31.80
C GLN A 657 4.58 17.44 -30.60
N PHE A 658 3.47 17.87 -29.97
CA PHE A 658 2.86 17.16 -28.83
C PHE A 658 1.65 16.33 -29.25
N SER A 659 0.95 16.72 -30.32
CA SER A 659 -0.22 15.97 -30.81
C SER A 659 0.15 14.58 -31.32
N SER A 660 1.36 14.44 -31.89
CA SER A 660 1.92 13.15 -32.32
C SER A 660 2.24 12.18 -31.16
N LEU A 661 2.33 12.67 -29.93
CA LEU A 661 2.63 11.88 -28.72
C LEU A 661 1.37 11.34 -28.03
N GLY A 662 0.18 11.54 -28.60
CA GLY A 662 -1.08 11.08 -28.01
C GLY A 662 -1.57 11.92 -26.81
N LEU A 663 -0.97 13.09 -26.56
CA LEU A 663 -1.27 13.95 -25.40
C LEU A 663 -2.43 14.93 -25.63
N MET A 664 -3.04 14.90 -26.81
CA MET A 664 -4.17 15.75 -27.20
C MET A 664 -5.31 15.81 -26.15
N PRO A 665 -5.68 14.72 -25.44
CA PRO A 665 -6.71 14.80 -24.41
C PRO A 665 -6.46 15.89 -23.35
N LEU A 666 -5.21 16.15 -22.97
CA LEU A 666 -4.86 17.19 -21.98
C LEU A 666 -5.23 18.60 -22.47
N SER A 667 -5.20 18.85 -23.78
CA SER A 667 -5.60 20.13 -24.36
C SER A 667 -7.11 20.40 -24.34
N ALA A 668 -7.90 19.35 -24.13
CA ALA A 668 -9.37 19.37 -24.21
C ALA A 668 -10.04 19.05 -22.86
N LYS A 669 -9.35 19.31 -21.74
CA LYS A 669 -9.79 18.97 -20.37
C LYS A 669 -10.02 17.45 -20.15
N GLY A 670 -9.47 16.62 -21.02
CA GLY A 670 -9.38 15.17 -20.83
C GLY A 670 -8.19 14.80 -19.95
N VAL A 671 -7.86 13.52 -19.96
CA VAL A 671 -6.78 12.92 -19.17
C VAL A 671 -5.96 11.95 -20.00
N VAL A 672 -4.75 11.62 -19.53
CA VAL A 672 -3.88 10.58 -20.11
C VAL A 672 -3.59 9.51 -19.07
N ARG A 673 -3.25 8.30 -19.51
CA ARG A 673 -2.84 7.21 -18.61
C ARG A 673 -1.36 7.37 -18.22
N ARG A 674 -0.98 6.78 -17.09
CA ARG A 674 0.36 6.86 -16.49
C ARG A 674 1.45 6.32 -17.44
N ASP A 675 1.20 5.18 -18.06
CA ASP A 675 2.09 4.53 -19.02
C ASP A 675 2.39 5.44 -20.23
N ALA A 676 1.35 5.98 -20.86
CA ALA A 676 1.49 6.90 -21.98
C ALA A 676 2.20 8.20 -21.57
N TRP A 677 1.99 8.68 -20.34
CA TRP A 677 2.68 9.87 -19.84
C TRP A 677 4.17 9.64 -19.60
N GLU A 678 4.54 8.55 -18.93
CA GLU A 678 5.95 8.19 -18.70
C GLU A 678 6.69 7.83 -19.99
N ASP A 679 5.97 7.34 -21.00
CA ASP A 679 6.58 6.99 -22.28
C ASP A 679 7.16 8.18 -23.03
N TYR A 680 6.54 9.36 -22.86
CA TYR A 680 6.90 10.58 -23.56
C TYR A 680 7.35 11.73 -22.64
N TYR A 681 7.48 11.49 -21.34
CA TYR A 681 7.85 12.53 -20.36
C TYR A 681 9.13 13.27 -20.76
N ASP A 682 10.16 12.53 -21.18
CA ASP A 682 11.44 13.09 -21.62
C ASP A 682 11.30 13.97 -22.87
N GLN A 683 10.49 13.53 -23.84
CA GLN A 683 10.24 14.29 -25.07
C GLN A 683 9.48 15.58 -24.76
N ILE A 684 8.53 15.54 -23.81
CA ILE A 684 7.80 16.72 -23.34
C ILE A 684 8.76 17.71 -22.67
N VAL A 685 9.60 17.24 -21.74
CA VAL A 685 10.61 18.07 -21.05
C VAL A 685 11.51 18.79 -22.05
N ARG A 686 12.02 18.07 -23.06
CA ARG A 686 12.86 18.64 -24.12
C ARG A 686 12.11 19.63 -24.99
N ALA A 687 10.90 19.28 -25.44
CA ALA A 687 10.09 20.13 -26.32
C ALA A 687 9.63 21.42 -25.62
N LEU A 688 9.47 21.41 -24.30
CA LEU A 688 9.18 22.58 -23.47
C LEU A 688 10.43 23.39 -23.12
N GLY A 689 11.63 22.88 -23.36
CA GLY A 689 12.88 23.54 -23.00
C GLY A 689 13.13 23.57 -21.48
N LEU A 690 12.61 22.62 -20.71
CA LEU A 690 12.75 22.59 -19.24
C LEU A 690 14.15 22.11 -18.79
N GLY A 691 14.92 21.49 -19.69
CA GLY A 691 16.26 20.99 -19.42
C GLY A 691 16.52 19.65 -20.11
N VAL A 692 17.51 18.91 -19.62
CA VAL A 692 17.85 17.56 -20.10
C VAL A 692 17.23 16.52 -19.17
N PRO A 693 16.24 15.72 -19.62
CA PRO A 693 15.66 14.67 -18.79
C PRO A 693 16.69 13.57 -18.48
N ILE A 694 16.71 13.13 -17.23
CA ILE A 694 17.52 11.99 -16.78
C ILE A 694 16.59 10.77 -16.81
N VAL A 695 16.69 9.97 -17.87
CA VAL A 695 15.79 8.85 -18.11
C VAL A 695 16.33 7.54 -17.54
N PRO A 696 15.45 6.59 -17.15
CA PRO A 696 15.85 5.32 -16.54
C PRO A 696 16.26 4.30 -17.60
N ILE A 697 17.21 4.65 -18.47
CA ILE A 697 17.63 3.77 -19.58
C ILE A 697 18.26 2.46 -19.06
N ASP A 698 18.94 2.53 -17.91
CA ASP A 698 19.54 1.38 -17.21
C ASP A 698 18.60 0.70 -16.22
N GLY A 699 17.37 1.21 -16.09
CA GLY A 699 16.35 0.63 -15.22
C GLY A 699 15.93 -0.77 -15.67
N VAL A 700 15.55 -1.62 -14.72
CA VAL A 700 15.08 -2.99 -14.95
C VAL A 700 13.56 -3.06 -15.07
N LEU A 701 12.83 -2.02 -14.62
CA LEU A 701 11.37 -1.99 -14.69
C LEU A 701 10.87 -1.64 -16.09
N ARG A 702 11.56 -0.71 -16.78
CA ARG A 702 11.18 -0.23 -18.11
C ARG A 702 11.95 -1.00 -19.19
N GLY A 703 11.24 -1.91 -19.87
CA GLY A 703 11.83 -2.74 -20.93
C GLY A 703 12.22 -1.94 -22.18
N ASP A 704 11.32 -1.09 -22.67
CA ASP A 704 11.51 -0.34 -23.91
C ASP A 704 11.65 1.16 -23.64
N TYR A 705 12.47 1.81 -24.45
CA TYR A 705 12.65 3.26 -24.42
C TYR A 705 12.88 3.79 -25.85
N PRO A 706 11.98 4.64 -26.38
CA PRO A 706 12.13 5.24 -27.69
C PRO A 706 13.13 6.39 -27.66
N ALA A 707 13.89 6.60 -28.75
CA ALA A 707 14.75 7.76 -28.89
C ALA A 707 13.93 9.06 -29.03
N SER A 708 14.41 10.16 -28.44
CA SER A 708 13.77 11.48 -28.51
C SER A 708 14.05 12.24 -29.82
N ALA A 709 14.98 11.75 -30.65
CA ALA A 709 15.40 12.34 -31.94
C ALA A 709 15.13 11.32 -33.07
N PRO A 710 15.04 11.72 -34.36
CA PRO A 710 14.31 10.93 -35.37
C PRO A 710 14.79 9.47 -35.39
N PRO A 711 13.87 8.51 -35.24
CA PRO A 711 14.23 7.14 -34.97
C PRO A 711 14.91 6.55 -36.19
N PHE A 712 16.11 6.01 -35.99
CA PHE A 712 16.67 5.04 -36.92
C PHE A 712 15.95 3.71 -36.71
N GLU A 713 15.68 2.98 -37.78
CA GLU A 713 14.95 1.72 -37.69
C GLU A 713 15.90 0.57 -37.35
N VAL A 714 15.68 -0.04 -36.18
CA VAL A 714 16.42 -1.22 -35.71
C VAL A 714 15.43 -2.28 -35.21
N VAL A 715 15.69 -3.54 -35.58
CA VAL A 715 14.87 -4.69 -35.20
C VAL A 715 15.69 -5.65 -34.34
N LEU A 716 15.18 -5.97 -33.15
CA LEU A 716 15.66 -7.05 -32.30
C LEU A 716 14.73 -8.25 -32.46
N LYS A 717 15.26 -9.40 -32.85
CA LYS A 717 14.48 -10.64 -33.06
C LYS A 717 15.23 -11.88 -32.57
N THR A 718 14.50 -12.97 -32.39
CA THR A 718 15.11 -14.31 -32.24
C THR A 718 14.91 -15.14 -33.50
N ASN A 719 15.48 -16.35 -33.54
CA ASN A 719 15.20 -17.36 -34.55
C ASN A 719 13.77 -17.94 -34.49
N LYS A 720 12.95 -17.57 -33.50
CA LYS A 720 11.54 -17.96 -33.42
C LYS A 720 10.62 -16.73 -33.45
N LYS A 721 9.62 -16.76 -34.34
CA LYS A 721 8.72 -15.63 -34.57
C LYS A 721 7.93 -15.17 -33.34
N ASN A 722 7.62 -16.08 -32.43
CA ASN A 722 6.86 -15.82 -31.21
C ASN A 722 7.72 -15.74 -29.94
N ASN A 723 9.05 -15.82 -30.08
CA ASN A 723 10.00 -15.91 -28.97
C ASN A 723 9.65 -16.97 -27.91
N SER A 724 8.97 -18.06 -28.32
CA SER A 724 8.58 -19.15 -27.43
C SER A 724 9.43 -20.39 -27.71
N PHE A 725 10.07 -20.91 -26.67
CA PHE A 725 11.07 -21.96 -26.74
C PHE A 725 10.71 -23.12 -25.81
N GLU A 726 11.11 -24.32 -26.19
CA GLU A 726 11.10 -25.51 -25.34
C GLU A 726 12.51 -25.74 -24.78
N PRO A 727 12.64 -26.35 -23.59
CA PRO A 727 13.94 -26.75 -23.06
C PRO A 727 14.75 -27.58 -24.07
N GLY A 728 15.99 -27.15 -24.35
CA GLY A 728 16.89 -27.77 -25.32
C GLY A 728 16.92 -27.10 -26.70
N ASP A 729 15.97 -26.21 -26.98
CA ASP A 729 15.99 -25.40 -28.20
C ASP A 729 17.24 -24.52 -28.28
N ASP A 730 17.66 -24.25 -29.51
CA ASP A 730 18.71 -23.30 -29.83
C ASP A 730 18.14 -21.88 -29.90
N LEU A 731 18.66 -21.00 -29.05
CA LEU A 731 18.40 -19.57 -29.10
C LEU A 731 19.48 -18.87 -29.93
N VAL A 732 19.02 -18.10 -30.91
CA VAL A 732 19.82 -17.15 -31.67
C VAL A 732 19.13 -15.80 -31.61
N VAL A 733 19.90 -14.77 -31.27
CA VAL A 733 19.48 -13.37 -31.23
C VAL A 733 20.05 -12.65 -32.45
N SER A 734 19.22 -11.85 -33.10
CA SER A 734 19.61 -11.04 -34.25
C SER A 734 19.20 -9.59 -34.08
N VAL A 735 20.11 -8.68 -34.44
CA VAL A 735 19.87 -7.23 -34.52
C VAL A 735 20.01 -6.82 -35.97
N VAL A 736 18.94 -6.35 -36.59
CA VAL A 736 18.92 -5.91 -37.98
C VAL A 736 18.89 -4.38 -38.02
N ASN A 737 19.87 -3.80 -38.70
CA ASN A 737 19.92 -2.35 -38.94
C ASN A 737 19.21 -2.02 -40.26
N HIS A 738 18.00 -1.45 -40.19
CA HIS A 738 17.25 -0.99 -41.35
C HIS A 738 17.50 0.49 -41.70
N SER A 739 18.37 1.16 -40.94
CA SER A 739 18.74 2.55 -41.20
C SER A 739 19.78 2.68 -42.33
N THR A 740 19.99 3.91 -42.77
CA THR A 740 20.95 4.27 -43.82
C THR A 740 22.38 4.48 -43.30
N LYS A 741 22.59 4.43 -41.98
CA LYS A 741 23.88 4.65 -41.32
C LYS A 741 24.28 3.42 -40.50
N PRO A 742 25.57 3.23 -40.19
CA PRO A 742 25.96 2.26 -39.17
C PRO A 742 25.35 2.63 -37.81
N ILE A 743 25.01 1.63 -37.01
CA ILE A 743 24.55 1.79 -35.63
C ILE A 743 25.50 1.06 -34.68
N TYR A 744 25.75 1.66 -33.53
CA TYR A 744 26.46 1.03 -32.41
C TYR A 744 25.45 0.32 -31.52
N ILE A 745 25.81 -0.85 -31.01
CA ILE A 745 24.91 -1.69 -30.22
C ILE A 745 25.57 -2.23 -28.95
N GLU A 746 24.74 -2.45 -27.93
CA GLU A 746 25.05 -3.30 -26.78
C GLU A 746 23.87 -4.25 -26.51
N LEU A 747 24.14 -5.55 -26.40
CA LEU A 747 23.15 -6.56 -26.06
C LEU A 747 23.36 -7.06 -24.63
N VAL A 748 22.30 -7.10 -23.85
CA VAL A 748 22.28 -7.61 -22.48
C VAL A 748 21.26 -8.75 -22.40
N GLY A 749 21.69 -9.93 -21.94
CA GLY A 749 20.80 -11.03 -21.62
C GLY A 749 20.49 -11.06 -20.13
N VAL A 750 19.22 -11.28 -19.79
CA VAL A 750 18.70 -11.35 -18.42
C VAL A 750 18.03 -12.71 -18.22
N SER A 751 18.48 -13.48 -17.23
CA SER A 751 17.83 -14.74 -16.85
C SER A 751 16.53 -14.48 -16.07
N SER A 752 15.71 -15.51 -15.89
CA SER A 752 14.51 -15.44 -15.03
C SER A 752 14.77 -15.11 -13.56
N LYS A 753 16.02 -15.24 -13.09
CA LYS A 753 16.45 -14.87 -11.73
C LYS A 753 17.13 -13.49 -11.66
N GLY A 754 17.00 -12.67 -12.70
CA GLY A 754 17.62 -11.34 -12.74
C GLY A 754 19.14 -11.33 -12.93
N ARG A 755 19.77 -12.48 -13.23
CA ARG A 755 21.19 -12.52 -13.64
C ARG A 755 21.38 -11.87 -15.00
N MET A 756 22.36 -10.98 -15.12
CA MET A 756 22.66 -10.28 -16.35
C MET A 756 24.00 -10.70 -16.96
N VAL A 757 24.09 -10.63 -18.28
CA VAL A 757 25.32 -10.82 -19.06
C VAL A 757 25.33 -9.87 -20.26
N ILE A 758 26.46 -9.23 -20.54
CA ILE A 758 26.65 -8.44 -21.75
C ILE A 758 27.12 -9.39 -22.85
N LEU A 759 26.38 -9.46 -23.96
CA LEU A 759 26.54 -10.41 -25.06
C LEU A 759 27.41 -9.87 -26.21
N THR A 760 27.59 -8.55 -26.28
CA THR A 760 28.37 -7.86 -27.30
C THR A 760 29.73 -7.41 -26.78
N ALA A 761 30.72 -7.31 -27.66
CA ALA A 761 31.95 -6.59 -27.35
C ALA A 761 31.67 -5.06 -27.26
N PRO A 762 32.40 -4.30 -26.41
CA PRO A 762 32.29 -2.85 -26.37
C PRO A 762 32.48 -2.22 -27.75
N GLY A 763 31.56 -1.32 -28.15
CA GLY A 763 31.62 -0.63 -29.44
C GLY A 763 31.22 -1.50 -30.64
N ALA A 764 30.51 -2.61 -30.43
CA ALA A 764 29.97 -3.42 -31.52
C ALA A 764 29.13 -2.56 -32.48
N VAL A 765 29.31 -2.78 -33.78
CA VAL A 765 28.69 -1.98 -34.85
C VAL A 765 27.95 -2.88 -35.82
N VAL A 766 26.79 -2.41 -36.29
CA VAL A 766 26.00 -3.02 -37.35
C VAL A 766 25.92 -2.05 -38.51
N ALA A 767 26.56 -2.37 -39.63
CA ALA A 767 26.52 -1.53 -40.82
C ALA A 767 25.07 -1.40 -41.37
N ALA A 768 24.82 -0.35 -42.15
CA ALA A 768 23.52 -0.10 -42.76
C ALA A 768 23.05 -1.32 -43.57
N GLY A 769 21.81 -1.76 -43.34
CA GLY A 769 21.21 -2.93 -44.00
C GLY A 769 21.76 -4.29 -43.57
N GLN A 770 22.68 -4.35 -42.59
CA GLN A 770 23.29 -5.61 -42.13
C GLN A 770 22.61 -6.16 -40.86
N GLU A 771 22.91 -7.42 -40.56
CA GLU A 771 22.45 -8.14 -39.37
C GLU A 771 23.64 -8.50 -38.47
N TYR A 772 23.53 -8.21 -37.17
CA TYR A 772 24.39 -8.78 -36.14
C TYR A 772 23.72 -10.00 -35.53
N ARG A 773 24.46 -11.10 -35.42
CA ARG A 773 23.97 -12.38 -34.90
C ARG A 773 24.74 -12.79 -33.64
N TYR A 774 24.01 -13.20 -32.61
CA TYR A 774 24.56 -13.78 -31.40
C TYR A 774 23.89 -15.13 -31.06
N PRO A 775 24.67 -16.20 -30.79
CA PRO A 775 26.12 -16.32 -30.96
C PRO A 775 26.56 -16.13 -32.43
N PRO A 776 27.85 -15.83 -32.69
CA PRO A 776 28.36 -15.75 -34.07
C PRO A 776 28.13 -17.06 -34.85
N GLU A 777 28.06 -16.97 -36.17
CA GLU A 777 27.93 -18.16 -37.02
C GLU A 777 29.11 -19.13 -36.78
N GLY A 778 28.82 -20.44 -36.76
CA GLY A 778 29.79 -21.48 -36.41
C GLY A 778 30.09 -21.63 -34.92
N SER A 779 29.58 -20.75 -34.04
CA SER A 779 29.66 -20.94 -32.59
C SER A 779 28.53 -21.83 -32.07
N PRO A 780 28.73 -22.57 -30.96
CA PRO A 780 27.66 -23.31 -30.30
C PRO A 780 26.47 -22.39 -29.96
N ALA A 781 25.26 -22.84 -30.29
CA ALA A 781 24.04 -22.11 -29.95
C ALA A 781 23.77 -22.10 -28.44
N ILE A 782 23.02 -21.09 -27.98
CA ILE A 782 22.60 -21.01 -26.58
C ILE A 782 21.46 -21.99 -26.38
N LYS A 783 21.67 -23.00 -25.55
CA LYS A 783 20.62 -23.97 -25.21
C LYS A 783 19.68 -23.38 -24.16
N ILE A 784 18.40 -23.32 -24.49
CA ILE A 784 17.34 -22.94 -23.54
C ILE A 784 17.28 -24.00 -22.44
N LYS A 785 17.33 -23.55 -21.20
CA LYS A 785 17.29 -24.43 -20.03
C LYS A 785 15.86 -24.53 -19.50
N PRO A 786 15.48 -25.67 -18.90
CA PRO A 786 14.23 -25.75 -18.15
C PRO A 786 14.30 -24.78 -16.95
N GLY A 787 13.32 -23.90 -16.83
CA GLY A 787 13.25 -22.92 -15.77
C GLY A 787 11.90 -22.21 -15.76
N LEU A 788 11.40 -21.90 -14.57
CA LEU A 788 10.21 -21.05 -14.43
C LEU A 788 10.65 -19.58 -14.53
N GLY A 789 9.84 -18.78 -15.20
CA GLY A 789 10.01 -17.34 -15.34
C GLY A 789 10.37 -16.90 -16.76
N ARG A 790 10.61 -15.60 -16.92
CA ARG A 790 10.78 -14.93 -18.21
C ARG A 790 12.24 -14.51 -18.36
N GLU A 791 12.92 -15.04 -19.36
CA GLU A 791 14.24 -14.53 -19.77
C GLU A 791 14.04 -13.34 -20.71
N GLN A 792 15.01 -12.43 -20.77
CA GLN A 792 14.92 -11.24 -21.60
C GLN A 792 16.23 -10.97 -22.33
N ILE A 793 16.13 -10.37 -23.51
CA ILE A 793 17.27 -9.79 -24.22
C ILE A 793 16.95 -8.31 -24.44
N THR A 794 17.81 -7.45 -23.94
CA THR A 794 17.74 -6.00 -24.11
C THR A 794 18.82 -5.54 -25.06
N LEU A 795 18.43 -4.73 -26.05
CA LEU A 795 19.29 -4.01 -26.98
C LEU A 795 19.32 -2.54 -26.59
N LEU A 796 20.51 -1.98 -26.47
CA LEU A 796 20.76 -0.55 -26.60
C LEU A 796 21.39 -0.29 -27.97
N ALA A 797 20.86 0.66 -28.72
CA ALA A 797 21.39 1.03 -30.03
C ALA A 797 21.46 2.56 -30.19
N GLY A 798 22.43 3.05 -30.96
CA GLY A 798 22.57 4.47 -31.30
C GLY A 798 23.33 4.71 -32.60
N GLU A 799 23.11 5.84 -33.28
CA GLU A 799 23.88 6.24 -34.47
C GLU A 799 25.33 6.68 -34.14
N GLU A 800 25.60 6.98 -32.87
CA GLU A 800 26.91 7.40 -32.36
C GLU A 800 27.44 6.39 -31.34
N THR A 801 28.75 6.36 -31.16
CA THR A 801 29.38 5.54 -30.11
C THR A 801 28.88 6.00 -28.74
N PHE A 802 28.51 5.06 -27.88
CA PHE A 802 28.19 5.33 -26.48
C PHE A 802 29.11 4.51 -25.56
N PRO A 803 29.34 4.97 -24.31
CA PRO A 803 30.13 4.22 -23.34
C PRO A 803 29.52 2.84 -23.09
N ALA A 804 30.35 1.81 -22.88
CA ALA A 804 29.85 0.47 -22.54
C ALA A 804 29.35 0.38 -21.10
N GLY A 805 28.37 -0.49 -20.87
CA GLY A 805 27.79 -0.74 -19.55
C GLY A 805 28.74 -1.49 -18.60
N ARG A 806 28.63 -1.21 -17.30
CA ARG A 806 29.33 -1.97 -16.26
C ARG A 806 28.38 -2.99 -15.64
N LEU A 807 28.71 -4.27 -15.74
CA LEU A 807 27.97 -5.34 -15.08
C LEU A 807 28.24 -5.31 -13.57
N LEU A 808 27.18 -5.18 -12.79
CA LEU A 808 27.18 -5.15 -11.33
C LEU A 808 26.38 -6.34 -10.82
N ARG A 809 26.93 -7.04 -9.81
CA ARG A 809 26.30 -8.22 -9.22
C ARG A 809 26.33 -8.15 -7.70
N GLY A 810 25.18 -8.39 -7.10
CA GLY A 810 24.99 -8.49 -5.66
C GLY A 810 24.55 -9.90 -5.23
N LYS A 811 24.61 -10.16 -3.92
CA LYS A 811 24.04 -11.38 -3.31
C LYS A 811 22.58 -11.10 -2.94
N GLY A 812 21.66 -11.94 -3.39
CA GLY A 812 20.21 -11.74 -3.16
C GLY A 812 19.59 -10.59 -4.00
N LEU A 813 20.37 -9.99 -4.90
CA LEU A 813 19.98 -8.83 -5.69
C LEU A 813 19.91 -9.16 -7.17
N THR A 814 19.01 -8.48 -7.86
CA THR A 814 18.98 -8.45 -9.33
C THR A 814 20.27 -7.79 -9.84
N ASP A 815 20.95 -8.40 -10.82
CA ASP A 815 22.16 -7.81 -11.40
C ASP A 815 21.80 -6.47 -12.09
N ARG A 816 22.77 -5.56 -12.27
CA ARG A 816 22.58 -4.28 -12.99
C ARG A 816 23.62 -4.12 -14.08
N VAL A 817 23.24 -3.52 -15.21
CA VAL A 817 24.20 -2.98 -16.18
C VAL A 817 24.08 -1.47 -16.14
N VAL A 818 25.14 -0.80 -15.66
CA VAL A 818 25.12 0.65 -15.44
C VAL A 818 26.11 1.36 -16.35
N HIS A 819 25.57 2.28 -17.14
CA HIS A 819 26.30 3.16 -18.04
C HIS A 819 26.65 4.49 -17.35
N PRO A 820 27.81 5.09 -17.68
CA PRO A 820 28.21 6.41 -17.21
C PRO A 820 27.53 7.53 -18.03
N PHE A 821 26.21 7.48 -18.17
CA PHE A 821 25.42 8.56 -18.76
C PHE A 821 25.20 9.69 -17.77
N TYR A 822 24.80 10.85 -18.29
CA TYR A 822 24.44 12.03 -17.48
C TYR A 822 25.58 12.65 -16.69
N GLU A 823 26.83 12.44 -17.10
CA GLU A 823 27.96 13.16 -16.51
C GLU A 823 27.78 14.67 -16.70
N LEU A 824 27.80 15.41 -15.60
CA LEU A 824 27.76 16.87 -15.59
C LEU A 824 29.17 17.41 -15.85
N GLY A 825 29.30 18.34 -16.78
CA GLY A 825 30.53 19.05 -17.10
C GLY A 825 30.28 20.55 -17.14
N LYS A 826 31.32 21.36 -16.92
CA LYS A 826 31.19 22.82 -16.92
C LYS A 826 31.49 23.39 -18.31
N GLN A 827 30.55 24.12 -18.90
CA GLN A 827 30.71 24.85 -20.16
C GLN A 827 30.23 26.29 -19.97
N ASN A 828 31.06 27.28 -20.33
CA ASN A 828 30.76 28.70 -20.17
C ASN A 828 30.27 29.09 -18.75
N GLY A 829 30.81 28.44 -17.72
CA GLY A 829 30.43 28.70 -16.32
C GLY A 829 29.18 27.97 -15.84
N ARG A 830 28.44 27.29 -16.72
CA ARG A 830 27.22 26.52 -16.43
C ARG A 830 27.47 25.02 -16.44
N TYR A 831 26.72 24.24 -15.67
CA TYR A 831 26.75 22.78 -15.79
C TYR A 831 25.84 22.30 -16.90
N VAL A 832 26.38 21.41 -17.73
CA VAL A 832 25.67 20.77 -18.84
C VAL A 832 25.89 19.27 -18.80
N VAL A 833 24.88 18.53 -19.27
CA VAL A 833 25.00 17.08 -19.46
C VAL A 833 25.88 16.80 -20.68
N THR A 834 26.94 16.02 -20.50
CA THR A 834 27.92 15.73 -21.57
C THR A 834 27.69 14.38 -22.27
N LYS A 835 26.97 13.45 -21.63
CA LYS A 835 26.68 12.10 -22.14
C LYS A 835 25.18 11.81 -22.07
N ASP A 836 24.42 12.48 -22.93
CA ASP A 836 22.97 12.35 -23.01
C ASP A 836 22.55 11.17 -23.91
N PRO A 837 21.83 10.16 -23.39
CA PRO A 837 21.38 9.02 -24.17
C PRO A 837 20.08 9.28 -24.96
N ALA A 838 19.66 10.54 -25.16
CA ALA A 838 18.45 10.91 -25.92
C ALA A 838 18.33 10.24 -27.31
N ARG A 839 19.46 9.91 -27.92
CA ARG A 839 19.55 9.29 -29.25
C ARG A 839 19.65 7.77 -29.21
N LEU A 840 19.56 7.17 -28.01
CA LEU A 840 19.58 5.73 -27.85
C LEU A 840 18.17 5.15 -27.88
N VAL A 841 18.07 3.99 -28.52
CA VAL A 841 16.88 3.15 -28.50
C VAL A 841 17.16 1.98 -27.56
N LYS A 842 16.26 1.74 -26.60
CA LYS A 842 16.21 0.50 -25.80
C LYS A 842 15.07 -0.37 -26.31
N LYS A 843 15.37 -1.61 -26.71
CA LYS A 843 14.38 -2.62 -27.06
C LYS A 843 14.59 -3.87 -26.26
N THR A 844 13.54 -4.41 -25.68
CA THR A 844 13.58 -5.65 -24.91
C THR A 844 12.62 -6.66 -25.52
N ILE A 845 13.16 -7.84 -25.84
CA ILE A 845 12.35 -9.00 -26.16
C ILE A 845 12.35 -9.96 -24.98
N ALA A 846 11.23 -10.62 -24.80
CA ALA A 846 11.10 -11.67 -23.83
C ALA A 846 11.11 -13.03 -24.47
N ILE A 847 11.74 -13.97 -23.77
CA ILE A 847 11.86 -15.36 -24.15
C ILE A 847 10.98 -16.14 -23.17
N GLU A 848 9.93 -16.74 -23.72
CA GLU A 848 9.02 -17.61 -22.97
C GLU A 848 9.47 -19.06 -23.14
N THR A 849 9.96 -19.67 -22.06
CA THR A 849 10.20 -21.11 -22.01
C THR A 849 8.91 -21.82 -21.62
N ARG A 850 8.41 -22.73 -22.48
CA ARG A 850 7.20 -23.52 -22.26
C ARG A 850 7.50 -24.96 -21.87
#